data_AF-A0A6A4GG03-F1
#
_entry.id   AF-A0A6A4GG03-F1
#
_cell.length_a   1.000
_cell.length_b   1.000
_cell.length_c   1.000
_cell.angle_alpha   90.00
_cell.angle_beta   90.00
_cell.angle_gamma   90.00
#
_symmetry.space_group_name_H-M   'P 1'
#
loop_
_entity.id
_entity.type
_entity.pdbx_description
1 polymer ?
#
loop_
_entity_poly.entity_id
_entity_poly.type
_entity_poly.pdbx_seq_one_letter_code
_entity_poly.pdbx_strand_id
1 'polypeptide(L)'
;MPSKNQVTAANEKLAGIIAKELHYFALALVQAGAYINQHKSLSSYLDLLKSQQAELLSRDISQSLDNYTMSIYSTWNLSWNKLEESSKVLLNICAYLHHERIPYALFQRSIENIEDLEPSESINNAKKFLVKLATESMKWDIMKTNEIIHKISNYSLLNVLQDDLFSFHPLVHKWMMDRMDIAIKEDICLGAQGIVAAAMTGTNWDDIGFVRLLTPHCIAIEKHHIGELLIRKSFGTFWLMGHYATRALTYWKPLLKETKMSLGDKHSETLVCMAHLAMTYCKLGRYTEGLELQKPLLEVSKQVLGEKHPNTLTYTNNLATTYINLGRYNEALELQRPLLEVSKQVMTEKHPDTLTRTSDLALTYQYLGRHNEALELQKPLLEVSKQAMGEEHPDTLTCTNNLAISYSNLGRYNEALELQRPLVEVSKQFMGEEHPETLTYTNNLAMRYRDLGMYNEALELQKPLLEVSKQIMGEEHPYTLTRTHNLALTYSDLGRYNEALELQKPLLEVSKQVVGEEHSYTLTRTTSLAISYINLGRYNEALELQKPLLEVSKQIMGEEHPDTLTRTSNLALTYHYLGRYNEALELQKPLLEVSKQVMGEEHPYTLTYTNDLAMTYSNLGRYNEALELQKPLLEVSKQVLGEDHPNTLTFRSNLSIVYNQEKHKTGMQPQKCIVQPPTSFPSSQKTVLQSCQATMPPTKGIAAWPREAKKQKIHLLTTQRQRAPTPQATMPPTSGIAARAREAEKQKIHLRTTQRQRVLTPKSTSSRSQEQSGSNNAVHVDESKQFNSK
;
A
#
# COMPACT_ATOMS: atom_id res chain seq x y z
N MET A 1 42.01 13.48 -57.43
CA MET A 1 41.46 12.42 -56.54
C MET A 1 41.62 12.90 -55.11
N PRO A 2 40.60 13.51 -54.47
CA PRO A 2 40.68 13.87 -53.05
C PRO A 2 40.67 12.60 -52.19
N SER A 3 41.45 12.60 -51.11
CA SER A 3 41.56 11.46 -50.20
C SER A 3 40.22 11.13 -49.53
N LYS A 4 39.88 9.83 -49.43
CA LYS A 4 38.81 9.37 -48.55
C LYS A 4 39.04 9.91 -47.14
N ASN A 5 38.07 10.65 -46.61
CA ASN A 5 38.11 11.15 -45.24
C ASN A 5 38.37 10.00 -44.27
N GLN A 6 39.42 10.10 -43.46
CA GLN A 6 39.54 9.26 -42.27
C GLN A 6 38.43 9.67 -41.31
N VAL A 7 37.39 8.85 -41.22
CA VAL A 7 36.38 8.98 -40.19
C VAL A 7 37.06 8.72 -38.85
N THR A 8 37.08 9.72 -37.97
CA THR A 8 37.65 9.56 -36.63
C THR A 8 36.61 8.94 -35.70
N ALA A 9 37.04 8.13 -34.73
CA ALA A 9 36.14 7.56 -33.71
C ALA A 9 35.35 8.64 -32.93
N ALA A 10 35.89 9.86 -32.84
CA ALA A 10 35.18 11.01 -32.29
C ALA A 10 34.00 11.46 -33.17
N ASN A 11 34.18 11.48 -34.49
CA ASN A 11 33.12 11.82 -35.45
C ASN A 11 32.03 10.73 -35.50
N GLU A 12 32.40 9.45 -35.43
CA GLU A 12 31.42 8.35 -35.28
C GLU A 12 30.60 8.49 -34.00
N LYS A 13 31.24 8.79 -32.87
CA LYS A 13 30.54 9.02 -31.60
C LYS A 13 29.58 10.22 -31.68
N LEU A 14 29.99 11.33 -32.30
CA LEU A 14 29.13 12.51 -32.48
C LEU A 14 27.96 12.22 -33.42
N ALA A 15 28.20 11.55 -34.56
CA ALA A 15 27.13 11.14 -35.48
C ALA A 15 26.13 10.18 -34.81
N GLY A 16 26.63 9.24 -33.99
CA GLY A 16 25.79 8.34 -33.19
C GLY A 16 24.96 9.06 -32.12
N ILE A 17 25.47 10.15 -31.53
CA ILE A 17 24.69 11.01 -30.63
C ILE A 17 23.61 11.76 -31.42
N ILE A 18 23.96 12.42 -32.52
CA ILE A 18 23.00 13.14 -33.38
C ILE A 18 21.88 12.22 -33.85
N ALA A 19 22.20 11.00 -34.26
CA ALA A 19 21.19 10.03 -34.69
C ALA A 19 20.23 9.62 -33.56
N LYS A 20 20.71 9.53 -32.31
CA LYS A 20 19.87 9.28 -31.12
C LYS A 20 18.99 10.47 -30.77
N GLU A 21 19.54 11.68 -30.78
CA GLU A 21 18.80 12.93 -30.50
C GLU A 21 17.71 13.21 -31.56
N LEU A 22 17.90 12.71 -32.79
CA LEU A 22 16.90 12.72 -33.87
C LEU A 22 16.00 11.47 -33.87
N HIS A 23 16.11 10.61 -32.85
CA HIS A 23 15.36 9.36 -32.69
C HIS A 23 15.33 8.50 -33.97
N TYR A 24 16.46 8.48 -34.70
CA TYR A 24 16.67 7.79 -35.97
C TYR A 24 15.65 8.09 -37.08
N PHE A 25 14.93 9.22 -37.02
CA PHE A 25 13.92 9.55 -38.02
C PHE A 25 14.56 9.87 -39.37
N ALA A 26 14.28 9.07 -40.40
CA ALA A 26 14.99 9.10 -41.68
C ALA A 26 15.07 10.51 -42.29
N LEU A 27 13.95 11.24 -42.39
CA LEU A 27 13.95 12.59 -42.98
C LEU A 27 14.74 13.60 -42.14
N ALA A 28 14.74 13.46 -40.81
CA ALA A 28 15.53 14.31 -39.93
C ALA A 28 17.04 14.03 -40.08
N LEU A 29 17.43 12.76 -40.28
CA LEU A 29 18.80 12.37 -40.58
C LEU A 29 19.28 12.92 -41.94
N VAL A 30 18.41 12.94 -42.96
CA VAL A 30 18.72 13.56 -44.27
C VAL A 30 18.91 15.07 -44.12
N GLN A 31 18.00 15.76 -43.41
CA GLN A 31 18.10 17.20 -43.12
C GLN A 31 19.39 17.53 -42.34
N ALA A 32 19.72 16.73 -41.31
CA ALA A 32 20.96 16.85 -40.56
C ALA A 32 22.19 16.64 -41.47
N GLY A 33 22.18 15.59 -42.29
CA GLY A 33 23.26 15.28 -43.23
C GLY A 33 23.51 16.41 -44.24
N ALA A 34 22.45 17.02 -44.77
CA ALA A 34 22.53 18.18 -45.64
C ALA A 34 23.17 19.39 -44.94
N TYR A 35 22.68 19.74 -43.73
CA TYR A 35 23.23 20.85 -42.95
C TYR A 35 24.71 20.63 -42.57
N ILE A 36 25.05 19.44 -42.06
CA ILE A 36 26.42 19.07 -41.68
C ILE A 36 27.33 19.08 -42.91
N ASN A 37 26.84 18.66 -44.08
CA ASN A 37 27.61 18.75 -45.32
C ASN A 37 27.82 20.20 -45.78
N GLN A 38 26.87 21.11 -45.55
CA GLN A 38 27.01 22.53 -45.87
C GLN A 38 28.00 23.24 -44.93
N HIS A 39 27.87 23.03 -43.61
CA HIS A 39 28.64 23.73 -42.58
C HIS A 39 29.91 23.00 -42.11
N LYS A 40 30.17 21.78 -42.60
CA LYS A 40 31.35 20.94 -42.33
C LYS A 40 31.66 20.69 -40.84
N SER A 41 30.64 20.70 -39.97
CA SER A 41 30.81 20.50 -38.53
C SER A 41 29.68 19.67 -37.92
N LEU A 42 30.06 18.56 -37.25
CA LEU A 42 29.15 17.71 -36.46
C LEU A 42 28.84 18.33 -35.09
N SER A 43 29.84 18.91 -34.42
CA SER A 43 29.65 19.52 -33.09
C SER A 43 28.71 20.72 -33.15
N SER A 44 28.93 21.63 -34.11
CA SER A 44 28.06 22.81 -34.29
C SER A 44 26.60 22.43 -34.55
N TYR A 45 26.36 21.36 -35.33
CA TYR A 45 24.99 20.86 -35.52
C TYR A 45 24.39 20.29 -34.23
N LEU A 46 25.17 19.53 -33.44
CA LEU A 46 24.70 18.98 -32.17
C LEU A 46 24.40 20.08 -31.14
N ASP A 47 25.20 21.14 -31.10
CA ASP A 47 24.99 22.29 -30.22
C ASP A 47 23.70 23.04 -30.61
N LEU A 48 23.50 23.31 -31.91
CA LEU A 48 22.27 23.89 -32.44
C LEU A 48 21.04 22.99 -32.22
N LEU A 49 21.19 21.67 -32.36
CA LEU A 49 20.12 20.71 -32.13
C LEU A 49 19.65 20.73 -30.66
N LYS A 50 20.56 20.99 -29.72
CA LYS A 50 20.24 21.10 -28.29
C LYS A 50 19.68 22.47 -27.91
N SER A 51 20.15 23.55 -28.52
CA SER A 51 19.73 24.91 -28.14
C SER A 51 18.55 25.47 -28.94
N GLN A 52 18.38 25.06 -30.21
CA GLN A 52 17.50 25.71 -31.20
C GLN A 52 16.76 24.68 -32.09
N GLN A 53 16.39 23.52 -31.53
CA GLN A 53 15.81 22.40 -32.28
C GLN A 53 14.64 22.79 -33.21
N ALA A 54 13.67 23.55 -32.72
CA ALA A 54 12.48 23.92 -33.49
C ALA A 54 12.81 24.82 -34.71
N GLU A 55 13.77 25.73 -34.55
CA GLU A 55 14.24 26.59 -35.65
C GLU A 55 15.09 25.79 -36.65
N LEU A 56 15.95 24.90 -36.16
CA LEU A 56 16.78 24.03 -37.00
C LEU A 56 15.94 23.06 -37.86
N LEU A 57 14.86 22.51 -37.29
CA LEU A 57 13.97 21.56 -37.96
C LEU A 57 12.90 22.23 -38.85
N SER A 58 12.71 23.55 -38.75
CA SER A 58 11.78 24.32 -39.61
C SER A 58 12.43 25.04 -40.79
N ARG A 59 13.76 25.11 -40.85
CA ARG A 59 14.50 25.67 -41.99
C ARG A 59 14.51 24.69 -43.17
N ASP A 60 13.98 25.12 -44.31
CA ASP A 60 13.98 24.37 -45.56
C ASP A 60 15.42 24.13 -46.10
N ILE A 61 15.61 23.04 -46.81
CA ILE A 61 16.91 22.51 -47.24
C ILE A 61 17.29 23.07 -48.61
N SER A 62 18.29 23.96 -48.65
CA SER A 62 18.78 24.56 -49.90
C SER A 62 19.55 23.60 -50.82
N GLN A 63 20.13 22.53 -50.27
CA GLN A 63 20.84 21.48 -51.01
C GLN A 63 20.59 20.11 -50.34
N SER A 64 19.57 19.39 -50.81
CA SER A 64 19.30 18.01 -50.36
C SER A 64 20.05 16.99 -51.23
N LEU A 65 20.21 15.76 -50.72
CA LEU A 65 20.82 14.63 -51.44
C LEU A 65 19.82 13.91 -52.37
N ASP A 66 18.53 14.22 -52.25
CA ASP A 66 17.38 13.45 -52.71
C ASP A 66 16.28 14.32 -53.36
N ASN A 67 16.65 15.50 -53.87
CA ASN A 67 15.76 16.52 -54.46
C ASN A 67 14.63 17.05 -53.55
N TYR A 68 14.56 16.63 -52.28
CA TYR A 68 13.56 17.04 -51.31
C TYR A 68 14.02 18.27 -50.53
N THR A 69 13.48 19.44 -50.88
CA THR A 69 13.92 20.73 -50.32
C THR A 69 13.13 21.20 -49.09
N MET A 70 12.02 20.54 -48.74
CA MET A 70 11.21 20.95 -47.58
C MET A 70 11.85 20.50 -46.27
N SER A 71 11.74 21.33 -45.23
CA SER A 71 12.06 20.93 -43.86
C SER A 71 11.06 19.89 -43.33
N ILE A 72 11.49 19.09 -42.36
CA ILE A 72 10.61 18.11 -41.70
C ILE A 72 9.37 18.75 -41.06
N TYR A 73 9.46 19.96 -40.50
CA TYR A 73 8.29 20.69 -40.00
C TYR A 73 7.39 21.18 -41.15
N SER A 74 7.97 21.60 -42.27
CA SER A 74 7.24 21.97 -43.48
C SER A 74 6.43 20.76 -44.00
N THR A 75 7.02 19.56 -44.00
CA THR A 75 6.33 18.29 -44.32
C THR A 75 5.12 18.06 -43.43
N TRP A 76 5.29 18.11 -42.10
CA TRP A 76 4.21 17.85 -41.16
C TRP A 76 3.15 18.96 -41.16
N ASN A 77 3.52 20.20 -41.46
CA ASN A 77 2.58 21.31 -41.64
C ASN A 77 1.66 21.10 -42.85
N LEU A 78 2.15 20.52 -43.95
CA LEU A 78 1.28 20.12 -45.07
C LEU A 78 0.28 19.03 -44.66
N SER A 79 0.70 18.04 -43.87
CA SER A 79 -0.19 17.02 -43.32
C SER A 79 -1.25 17.65 -42.40
N TRP A 80 -0.85 18.49 -41.45
CA TRP A 80 -1.75 19.21 -40.53
C TRP A 80 -2.83 20.01 -41.26
N ASN A 81 -2.45 20.74 -42.32
CA ASN A 81 -3.39 21.59 -43.05
C ASN A 81 -4.51 20.80 -43.73
N LYS A 82 -4.32 19.49 -43.96
CA LYS A 82 -5.33 18.57 -44.50
C LYS A 82 -6.18 17.87 -43.42
N LEU A 83 -5.84 18.01 -42.15
CA LEU A 83 -6.59 17.40 -41.05
C LEU A 83 -7.87 18.19 -40.72
N GLU A 84 -8.91 17.45 -40.34
CA GLU A 84 -10.14 18.01 -39.76
C GLU A 84 -9.89 18.54 -38.34
N GLU A 85 -10.81 19.39 -37.85
CA GLU A 85 -10.66 20.04 -36.55
C GLU A 85 -10.64 19.04 -35.37
N SER A 86 -11.40 17.95 -35.46
CA SER A 86 -11.38 16.85 -34.48
C SER A 86 -9.99 16.20 -34.36
N SER A 87 -9.32 15.97 -35.49
CA SER A 87 -7.96 15.44 -35.54
C SER A 87 -6.93 16.41 -34.97
N LYS A 88 -7.09 17.71 -35.25
CA LYS A 88 -6.23 18.78 -34.72
C LYS A 88 -6.38 18.93 -33.20
N VAL A 89 -7.61 18.85 -32.69
CA VAL A 89 -7.90 18.86 -31.25
C VAL A 89 -7.27 17.66 -30.53
N LEU A 90 -7.41 16.44 -31.07
CA LEU A 90 -6.76 15.26 -30.48
C LEU A 90 -5.23 15.40 -30.44
N LEU A 91 -4.61 15.84 -31.54
CA LEU A 91 -3.17 16.12 -31.58
C LEU A 91 -2.76 17.16 -30.53
N ASN A 92 -3.51 18.25 -30.40
CA ASN A 92 -3.21 19.31 -29.45
C ASN A 92 -3.21 18.81 -27.99
N ILE A 93 -4.17 17.98 -27.60
CA ILE A 93 -4.23 17.40 -26.25
C ILE A 93 -3.07 16.43 -26.02
N CYS A 94 -2.84 15.53 -26.98
CA CYS A 94 -1.78 14.53 -26.90
C CYS A 94 -0.36 15.12 -26.82
N ALA A 95 -0.17 16.36 -27.27
CA ALA A 95 1.09 17.09 -27.12
C ALA A 95 1.49 17.32 -25.64
N TYR A 96 0.52 17.37 -24.73
CA TYR A 96 0.73 17.47 -23.27
C TYR A 96 0.82 16.11 -22.56
N LEU A 97 0.45 15.02 -23.24
CA LEU A 97 0.56 13.66 -22.72
C LEU A 97 1.94 13.05 -23.05
N HIS A 98 2.33 11.97 -22.37
CA HIS A 98 3.49 11.18 -22.80
C HIS A 98 3.28 10.61 -24.21
N HIS A 99 4.33 10.62 -25.05
CA HIS A 99 4.23 10.28 -26.48
C HIS A 99 4.04 8.78 -26.78
N GLU A 100 4.34 7.90 -25.83
CA GLU A 100 4.17 6.45 -25.95
C GLU A 100 2.94 5.93 -25.19
N ARG A 101 2.32 4.89 -25.76
CA ARG A 101 1.25 4.05 -25.20
C ARG A 101 0.03 4.80 -24.65
N ILE A 102 -0.42 5.85 -25.34
CA ILE A 102 -1.64 6.57 -24.99
C ILE A 102 -2.85 5.64 -25.18
N PRO A 103 -3.63 5.34 -24.12
CA PRO A 103 -4.75 4.42 -24.20
C PRO A 103 -6.04 5.12 -24.60
N TYR A 104 -6.89 4.48 -25.40
CA TYR A 104 -8.23 4.97 -25.70
C TYR A 104 -9.07 5.12 -24.42
N ALA A 105 -8.87 4.22 -23.45
CA ALA A 105 -9.50 4.23 -22.14
C ALA A 105 -9.32 5.55 -21.37
N LEU A 106 -8.26 6.33 -21.64
CA LEU A 106 -8.09 7.67 -21.10
C LEU A 106 -9.25 8.58 -21.51
N PHE A 107 -9.57 8.64 -22.81
CA PHE A 107 -10.62 9.49 -23.35
C PHE A 107 -12.01 8.95 -23.03
N GLN A 108 -12.19 7.62 -23.08
CA GLN A 108 -13.44 6.97 -22.70
C GLN A 108 -13.83 7.32 -21.25
N ARG A 109 -12.98 7.00 -20.26
CA ARG A 109 -13.25 7.28 -18.84
C ARG A 109 -13.40 8.77 -18.58
N SER A 110 -12.67 9.61 -19.31
CA SER A 110 -12.87 11.06 -19.23
C SER A 110 -14.29 11.44 -19.62
N ILE A 111 -14.80 10.94 -20.75
CA ILE A 111 -16.16 11.25 -21.23
C ILE A 111 -17.22 10.70 -20.27
N GLU A 112 -17.02 9.49 -19.74
CA GLU A 112 -17.93 8.85 -18.79
C GLU A 112 -18.02 9.61 -17.45
N ASN A 113 -16.91 10.17 -16.95
CA ASN A 113 -16.84 10.76 -15.60
C ASN A 113 -16.97 12.30 -15.56
N ILE A 114 -16.75 13.02 -16.66
CA ILE A 114 -16.60 14.49 -16.63
C ILE A 114 -17.90 15.25 -16.32
N GLU A 115 -19.06 14.60 -16.39
CA GLU A 115 -20.34 15.21 -15.96
C GLU A 115 -20.49 15.25 -14.44
N ASP A 116 -19.92 14.28 -13.71
CA ASP A 116 -19.98 14.18 -12.25
C ASP A 116 -18.98 15.10 -11.53
N LEU A 117 -18.04 15.71 -12.25
CA LEU A 117 -17.01 16.58 -11.69
C LEU A 117 -17.47 18.02 -11.47
N GLU A 118 -17.00 18.62 -10.37
CA GLU A 118 -17.23 20.03 -10.04
C GLU A 118 -16.76 20.95 -11.19
N PRO A 119 -17.57 21.94 -11.62
CA PRO A 119 -17.19 22.83 -12.70
C PRO A 119 -15.93 23.65 -12.38
N SER A 120 -14.94 23.59 -13.27
CA SER A 120 -13.72 24.37 -13.22
C SER A 120 -13.28 24.79 -14.63
N GLU A 121 -12.25 25.64 -14.76
CA GLU A 121 -11.73 26.06 -16.07
C GLU A 121 -11.14 24.87 -16.84
N SER A 122 -10.34 24.04 -16.17
CA SER A 122 -9.80 22.79 -16.70
C SER A 122 -10.90 21.81 -17.14
N ILE A 123 -11.96 21.63 -16.34
CA ILE A 123 -13.10 20.77 -16.69
C ILE A 123 -13.91 21.35 -17.85
N ASN A 124 -14.11 22.67 -17.91
CA ASN A 124 -14.81 23.32 -19.02
C ASN A 124 -14.01 23.20 -20.33
N ASN A 125 -12.69 23.38 -20.28
CA ASN A 125 -11.82 23.19 -21.45
C ASN A 125 -11.76 21.72 -21.88
N ALA A 126 -11.67 20.78 -20.94
CA ALA A 126 -11.80 19.36 -21.22
C ALA A 126 -13.14 19.02 -21.90
N LYS A 127 -14.28 19.56 -21.44
CA LYS A 127 -15.59 19.38 -22.11
C LYS A 127 -15.60 19.93 -23.54
N LYS A 128 -15.08 21.15 -23.80
CA LYS A 128 -14.95 21.72 -25.16
C LYS A 128 -14.22 20.78 -26.12
N PHE A 129 -13.20 20.08 -25.63
CA PHE A 129 -12.40 19.14 -26.41
C PHE A 129 -13.06 17.77 -26.57
N LEU A 130 -13.52 17.16 -25.49
CA LEU A 130 -14.08 15.81 -25.50
C LEU A 130 -15.36 15.69 -26.34
N VAL A 131 -16.16 16.76 -26.49
CA VAL A 131 -17.30 16.82 -27.44
C VAL A 131 -16.87 16.57 -28.90
N LYS A 132 -15.59 16.77 -29.26
CA LYS A 132 -15.06 16.41 -30.59
C LYS A 132 -14.81 14.91 -30.76
N LEU A 133 -14.69 14.16 -29.66
CA LEU A 133 -14.46 12.71 -29.63
C LEU A 133 -15.73 11.91 -29.27
N ALA A 134 -16.64 12.52 -28.50
CA ALA A 134 -17.90 11.93 -28.04
C ALA A 134 -19.06 12.04 -29.05
N THR A 135 -20.18 11.39 -28.75
CA THR A 135 -21.49 11.63 -29.38
C THR A 135 -22.05 13.01 -29.02
N GLU A 136 -23.14 13.44 -29.67
CA GLU A 136 -23.91 14.65 -29.29
C GLU A 136 -24.45 14.61 -27.85
N SER A 137 -24.66 13.40 -27.32
CA SER A 137 -25.13 13.14 -25.94
C SER A 137 -23.99 12.87 -24.95
N MET A 138 -22.76 13.30 -25.27
CA MET A 138 -21.56 13.17 -24.43
C MET A 138 -21.26 11.72 -24.02
N LYS A 139 -21.43 10.77 -24.94
CA LYS A 139 -21.07 9.35 -24.74
C LYS A 139 -19.86 8.96 -25.58
N TRP A 140 -19.13 7.94 -25.12
CA TRP A 140 -17.99 7.41 -25.86
C TRP A 140 -18.40 6.91 -27.25
N ASP A 141 -17.67 7.35 -28.28
CA ASP A 141 -17.85 6.91 -29.66
C ASP A 141 -16.53 6.33 -30.19
N ILE A 142 -16.42 5.01 -30.08
CA ILE A 142 -15.25 4.25 -30.51
C ILE A 142 -15.05 4.32 -32.03
N MET A 143 -16.13 4.42 -32.82
CA MET A 143 -16.05 4.43 -34.28
C MET A 143 -15.52 5.79 -34.77
N LYS A 144 -16.06 6.88 -34.21
CA LYS A 144 -15.59 8.25 -34.47
C LYS A 144 -14.15 8.46 -34.00
N THR A 145 -13.78 7.91 -32.84
CA THR A 145 -12.40 7.96 -32.35
C THR A 145 -11.44 7.21 -33.28
N ASN A 146 -11.80 5.99 -33.71
CA ASN A 146 -11.03 5.23 -34.69
C ASN A 146 -10.90 5.98 -36.04
N GLU A 147 -11.97 6.61 -36.54
CA GLU A 147 -11.91 7.42 -37.75
C GLU A 147 -10.89 8.57 -37.62
N ILE A 148 -10.92 9.31 -36.50
CA ILE A 148 -9.98 10.40 -36.22
C ILE A 148 -8.54 9.88 -36.15
N ILE A 149 -8.31 8.78 -35.43
CA ILE A 149 -6.97 8.19 -35.26
C ILE A 149 -6.43 7.63 -36.58
N HIS A 150 -7.26 6.94 -37.38
CA HIS A 150 -6.88 6.48 -38.72
C HIS A 150 -6.59 7.65 -39.68
N LYS A 151 -7.37 8.75 -39.64
CA LYS A 151 -7.08 9.96 -40.43
C LYS A 151 -5.70 10.54 -40.10
N ILE A 152 -5.32 10.61 -38.82
CA ILE A 152 -3.99 11.08 -38.39
C ILE A 152 -2.89 10.08 -38.81
N SER A 153 -3.15 8.77 -38.65
CA SER A 153 -2.22 7.71 -39.02
C SER A 153 -1.92 7.66 -40.53
N ASN A 154 -2.92 7.93 -41.39
CA ASN A 154 -2.76 8.01 -42.84
C ASN A 154 -1.79 9.12 -43.29
N TYR A 155 -1.55 10.14 -42.45
CA TYR A 155 -0.54 11.18 -42.67
C TYR A 155 0.80 10.89 -41.97
N SER A 156 0.98 9.68 -41.42
CA SER A 156 2.16 9.24 -40.67
C SER A 156 2.53 10.12 -39.47
N LEU A 157 1.55 10.81 -38.90
CA LEU A 157 1.72 11.62 -37.68
C LEU A 157 1.49 10.81 -36.40
N LEU A 158 0.89 9.62 -36.50
CA LEU A 158 0.53 8.76 -35.37
C LEU A 158 0.72 7.29 -35.78
N ASN A 159 1.21 6.49 -34.83
CA ASN A 159 1.30 5.04 -34.94
C ASN A 159 0.21 4.38 -34.08
N VAL A 160 -0.67 3.61 -34.70
CA VAL A 160 -1.64 2.75 -34.00
C VAL A 160 -0.91 1.48 -33.53
N LEU A 161 -1.14 1.08 -32.29
CA LEU A 161 -0.60 -0.14 -31.69
C LEU A 161 -1.72 -1.18 -31.50
N GLN A 162 -1.39 -2.32 -30.91
CA GLN A 162 -2.39 -3.28 -30.43
C GLN A 162 -3.08 -2.76 -29.15
N ASP A 163 -4.20 -3.39 -28.79
CA ASP A 163 -4.94 -3.21 -27.53
C ASP A 163 -5.44 -1.77 -27.27
N ASP A 164 -5.98 -1.12 -28.31
CA ASP A 164 -6.51 0.26 -28.26
C ASP A 164 -5.52 1.29 -27.68
N LEU A 165 -4.24 1.11 -28.04
CA LEU A 165 -3.15 2.04 -27.74
C LEU A 165 -2.66 2.75 -29.01
N PHE A 166 -2.15 3.96 -28.86
CA PHE A 166 -1.42 4.67 -29.93
C PHE A 166 -0.19 5.40 -29.41
N SER A 167 0.67 5.86 -30.32
CA SER A 167 1.91 6.57 -29.98
C SER A 167 2.34 7.55 -31.07
N PHE A 168 3.14 8.52 -30.65
CA PHE A 168 3.78 9.52 -31.51
C PHE A 168 5.28 9.27 -31.57
N HIS A 169 5.88 9.50 -32.74
CA HIS A 169 7.34 9.61 -32.80
C HIS A 169 7.78 10.86 -32.02
N PRO A 170 8.85 10.81 -31.20
CA PRO A 170 9.21 11.92 -30.30
C PRO A 170 9.40 13.28 -31.00
N LEU A 171 9.90 13.30 -32.25
CA LEU A 171 10.04 14.55 -33.00
C LEU A 171 8.68 15.09 -33.49
N VAL A 172 7.71 14.22 -33.81
CA VAL A 172 6.34 14.62 -34.17
C VAL A 172 5.64 15.18 -32.92
N HIS A 173 5.75 14.48 -31.80
CA HIS A 173 5.20 14.93 -30.51
C HIS A 173 5.73 16.31 -30.11
N LYS A 174 7.04 16.52 -30.26
CA LYS A 174 7.65 17.83 -30.01
C LYS A 174 7.17 18.90 -30.99
N TRP A 175 7.10 18.59 -32.29
CA TRP A 175 6.54 19.51 -33.29
C TRP A 175 5.09 19.91 -32.98
N MET A 176 4.26 19.03 -32.41
CA MET A 176 2.90 19.35 -31.96
C MET A 176 2.88 20.43 -30.88
N MET A 177 3.89 20.49 -30.00
CA MET A 177 4.06 21.57 -29.00
C MET A 177 4.67 22.85 -29.59
N ASP A 178 5.67 22.70 -30.47
CA ASP A 178 6.40 23.83 -31.05
C ASP A 178 5.53 24.64 -32.04
N ARG A 179 4.55 24.00 -32.70
CA ARG A 179 3.62 24.66 -33.65
C ARG A 179 2.50 25.51 -33.02
N MET A 180 2.21 25.33 -31.74
CA MET A 180 1.05 25.96 -31.09
C MET A 180 1.30 27.44 -30.78
N ASP A 181 0.30 28.27 -31.03
CA ASP A 181 0.29 29.67 -30.56
C ASP A 181 0.31 29.70 -29.02
N ILE A 182 1.11 30.61 -28.46
CA ILE A 182 1.20 30.88 -27.02
C ILE A 182 -0.19 31.19 -26.44
N ALA A 183 -1.05 31.90 -27.20
CA ALA A 183 -2.38 32.27 -26.74
C ALA A 183 -3.33 31.10 -26.45
N ILE A 184 -3.12 29.93 -27.07
CA ILE A 184 -3.98 28.73 -26.88
C ILE A 184 -3.30 27.63 -26.05
N LYS A 185 -2.00 27.74 -25.77
CA LYS A 185 -1.24 26.73 -25.00
C LYS A 185 -1.82 26.53 -23.59
N GLU A 186 -2.24 27.62 -22.93
CA GLU A 186 -2.81 27.55 -21.59
C GLU A 186 -4.16 26.82 -21.60
N ASP A 187 -5.09 27.20 -22.49
CA ASP A 187 -6.39 26.55 -22.66
C ASP A 187 -6.27 25.03 -22.93
N ILE A 188 -5.35 24.64 -23.82
CA ILE A 188 -5.10 23.24 -24.17
C ILE A 188 -4.48 22.50 -22.99
N CYS A 189 -3.54 23.11 -22.26
CA CYS A 189 -2.94 22.53 -21.06
C CYS A 189 -3.98 22.27 -19.96
N LEU A 190 -4.86 23.25 -19.68
CA LEU A 190 -5.94 23.13 -18.70
C LEU A 190 -6.94 22.04 -19.12
N GLY A 191 -7.30 21.97 -20.40
CA GLY A 191 -8.16 20.88 -20.89
C GLY A 191 -7.49 19.50 -20.82
N ALA A 192 -6.18 19.39 -21.08
CA ALA A 192 -5.44 18.14 -20.92
C ALA A 192 -5.37 17.71 -19.43
N GLN A 193 -5.18 18.67 -18.51
CA GLN A 193 -5.27 18.46 -17.06
C GLN A 193 -6.66 17.96 -16.66
N GLY A 194 -7.74 18.59 -17.15
CA GLY A 194 -9.12 18.20 -16.89
C GLY A 194 -9.48 16.81 -17.44
N ILE A 195 -9.01 16.46 -18.64
CA ILE A 195 -9.17 15.12 -19.24
C ILE A 195 -8.48 14.08 -18.34
N VAL A 196 -7.20 14.25 -18.01
CA VAL A 196 -6.46 13.30 -17.17
C VAL A 196 -7.11 13.16 -15.78
N ALA A 197 -7.55 14.26 -15.16
CA ALA A 197 -8.26 14.23 -13.88
C ALA A 197 -9.64 13.53 -13.94
N ALA A 198 -10.38 13.68 -15.05
CA ALA A 198 -11.64 12.96 -15.28
C ALA A 198 -11.40 11.45 -15.44
N ALA A 199 -10.34 11.06 -16.15
CA ALA A 199 -9.99 9.64 -16.30
C ALA A 199 -9.55 8.95 -14.99
N MET A 200 -8.94 9.70 -14.06
CA MET A 200 -8.61 9.26 -12.69
C MET A 200 -9.84 9.07 -11.78
N THR A 201 -11.00 9.61 -12.17
CA THR A 201 -12.20 9.54 -11.34
C THR A 201 -12.73 8.10 -11.34
N GLY A 202 -13.13 7.62 -10.16
CA GLY A 202 -13.58 6.23 -9.98
C GLY A 202 -12.49 5.16 -10.16
N THR A 203 -11.22 5.52 -10.35
CA THR A 203 -10.15 4.52 -10.50
C THR A 203 -9.92 3.74 -9.21
N ASN A 204 -10.00 2.41 -9.29
CA ASN A 204 -9.98 1.50 -8.14
C ASN A 204 -8.76 0.54 -8.18
N TRP A 205 -8.80 -0.54 -7.39
CA TRP A 205 -7.72 -1.52 -7.29
C TRP A 205 -7.62 -2.47 -8.50
N ASP A 206 -8.75 -2.75 -9.15
CA ASP A 206 -8.83 -3.63 -10.32
C ASP A 206 -8.19 -2.96 -11.56
N ASP A 207 -8.26 -1.63 -11.60
CA ASP A 207 -7.72 -0.75 -12.65
C ASP A 207 -6.17 -0.68 -12.75
N ILE A 208 -5.40 -1.56 -12.09
CA ILE A 208 -3.92 -1.38 -11.99
C ILE A 208 -3.22 -1.25 -13.35
N GLY A 209 -3.71 -1.96 -14.38
CA GLY A 209 -3.20 -1.86 -15.75
C GLY A 209 -3.43 -0.48 -16.35
N PHE A 210 -4.62 0.09 -16.13
CA PHE A 210 -4.96 1.45 -16.52
C PHE A 210 -4.15 2.49 -15.72
N VAL A 211 -4.02 2.33 -14.40
CA VAL A 211 -3.18 3.19 -13.54
C VAL A 211 -1.74 3.25 -14.06
N ARG A 212 -1.16 2.11 -14.47
CA ARG A 212 0.18 2.07 -15.04
C ARG A 212 0.27 2.74 -16.41
N LEU A 213 -0.69 2.50 -17.29
CA LEU A 213 -0.74 3.18 -18.60
C LEU A 213 -0.90 4.70 -18.42
N LEU A 214 -1.68 5.14 -17.43
CA LEU A 214 -1.92 6.56 -17.15
C LEU A 214 -0.69 7.25 -16.52
N THR A 215 0.10 6.53 -15.73
CA THR A 215 1.24 7.07 -14.93
C THR A 215 2.24 7.92 -15.75
N PRO A 216 2.75 7.51 -16.94
CA PRO A 216 3.58 8.36 -17.78
C PRO A 216 2.91 9.65 -18.24
N HIS A 217 1.60 9.61 -18.53
CA HIS A 217 0.85 10.80 -18.95
C HIS A 217 0.64 11.76 -17.77
N CYS A 218 0.42 11.25 -16.55
CA CYS A 218 0.45 12.07 -15.33
C CYS A 218 1.79 12.79 -15.18
N ILE A 219 2.91 12.07 -15.33
CA ILE A 219 4.27 12.64 -15.28
C ILE A 219 4.49 13.71 -16.36
N ALA A 220 3.88 13.57 -17.54
CA ALA A 220 3.95 14.59 -18.59
C ALA A 220 3.21 15.87 -18.17
N ILE A 221 1.99 15.73 -17.64
CA ILE A 221 1.20 16.85 -17.12
C ILE A 221 1.88 17.55 -15.94
N GLU A 222 2.54 16.81 -15.04
CA GLU A 222 3.29 17.35 -13.88
C GLU A 222 4.47 18.27 -14.24
N LYS A 223 4.90 18.30 -15.51
CA LYS A 223 5.88 19.28 -16.01
C LYS A 223 5.29 20.69 -16.18
N HIS A 224 3.97 20.80 -16.15
CA HIS A 224 3.22 22.04 -16.24
C HIS A 224 2.63 22.43 -14.89
N HIS A 225 2.27 23.70 -14.70
CA HIS A 225 1.70 24.16 -13.45
C HIS A 225 0.26 23.63 -13.27
N ILE A 226 0.01 22.94 -12.15
CA ILE A 226 -1.32 22.45 -11.76
C ILE A 226 -1.83 23.33 -10.61
N GLY A 227 -2.60 24.37 -10.95
CA GLY A 227 -3.08 25.36 -9.97
C GLY A 227 -4.42 25.01 -9.31
N GLU A 228 -5.33 24.35 -10.03
CA GLU A 228 -6.69 24.10 -9.54
C GLU A 228 -6.75 23.09 -8.39
N LEU A 229 -7.63 23.35 -7.42
CA LEU A 229 -7.86 22.48 -6.26
C LEU A 229 -8.35 21.08 -6.68
N LEU A 230 -9.31 20.99 -7.61
CA LEU A 230 -9.88 19.73 -8.10
C LEU A 230 -8.81 18.84 -8.73
N ILE A 231 -8.02 19.40 -9.67
CA ILE A 231 -6.95 18.65 -10.35
C ILE A 231 -5.88 18.20 -9.36
N ARG A 232 -5.45 19.07 -8.43
CA ARG A 232 -4.48 18.72 -7.38
C ARG A 232 -5.00 17.60 -6.46
N LYS A 233 -6.31 17.56 -6.15
CA LYS A 233 -6.95 16.45 -5.41
C LYS A 233 -6.92 15.15 -6.23
N SER A 234 -7.33 15.18 -7.50
CA SER A 234 -7.33 13.96 -8.35
C SER A 234 -5.94 13.35 -8.48
N PHE A 235 -4.91 14.16 -8.74
CA PHE A 235 -3.52 13.69 -8.77
C PHE A 235 -3.05 13.16 -7.40
N GLY A 236 -3.39 13.87 -6.31
CA GLY A 236 -3.10 13.42 -4.95
C GLY A 236 -3.72 12.06 -4.60
N THR A 237 -4.96 11.80 -5.03
CA THR A 237 -5.65 10.52 -4.83
C THR A 237 -5.06 9.45 -5.72
N PHE A 238 -4.86 9.73 -7.01
CA PHE A 238 -4.27 8.81 -7.98
C PHE A 238 -2.91 8.29 -7.52
N TRP A 239 -2.01 9.19 -7.10
CA TRP A 239 -0.69 8.80 -6.58
C TRP A 239 -0.77 8.00 -5.28
N LEU A 240 -1.76 8.26 -4.42
CA LEU A 240 -1.93 7.54 -3.16
C LEU A 240 -2.49 6.12 -3.37
N MET A 241 -3.41 5.94 -4.32
CA MET A 241 -3.95 4.62 -4.71
C MET A 241 -2.92 3.80 -5.50
N GLY A 242 -2.20 4.43 -6.43
CA GLY A 242 -1.09 3.81 -7.17
C GLY A 242 0.17 3.53 -6.33
N HIS A 243 0.09 3.58 -4.99
CA HIS A 243 1.18 3.37 -4.04
C HIS A 243 2.37 4.37 -4.09
N TYR A 244 2.32 5.41 -4.91
CA TYR A 244 3.34 6.48 -4.98
C TYR A 244 3.15 7.54 -3.87
N ALA A 245 3.11 7.09 -2.61
CA ALA A 245 2.80 7.95 -1.46
C ALA A 245 3.74 9.18 -1.32
N THR A 246 5.01 9.05 -1.73
CA THR A 246 5.98 10.17 -1.76
C THR A 246 5.54 11.29 -2.71
N ARG A 247 4.88 10.96 -3.83
CA ARG A 247 4.29 11.94 -4.75
C ARG A 247 2.96 12.45 -4.22
N ALA A 248 2.10 11.60 -3.68
CA ALA A 248 0.86 12.05 -3.05
C ALA A 248 1.11 13.11 -1.96
N LEU A 249 2.23 13.00 -1.23
CA LEU A 249 2.63 13.96 -0.21
C LEU A 249 2.87 15.38 -0.75
N THR A 250 3.36 15.53 -1.99
CA THR A 250 3.61 16.85 -2.61
C THR A 250 2.32 17.59 -2.94
N TYR A 251 1.20 16.87 -3.07
CA TYR A 251 -0.14 17.44 -3.25
C TYR A 251 -0.84 17.67 -1.90
N TRP A 252 -0.97 16.64 -1.06
CA TRP A 252 -1.79 16.72 0.15
C TRP A 252 -1.26 17.67 1.21
N LYS A 253 0.08 17.81 1.34
CA LYS A 253 0.70 18.68 2.34
C LYS A 253 0.43 20.18 2.08
N PRO A 254 0.64 20.74 0.87
CA PRO A 254 0.23 22.12 0.60
C PRO A 254 -1.28 22.30 0.56
N LEU A 255 -2.05 21.33 0.03
CA LEU A 255 -3.52 21.43 -0.01
C LEU A 255 -4.16 21.57 1.38
N LEU A 256 -3.69 20.80 2.37
CA LEU A 256 -4.18 20.97 3.75
C LEU A 256 -3.85 22.35 4.31
N LYS A 257 -2.65 22.88 4.03
CA LYS A 257 -2.25 24.22 4.49
C LYS A 257 -3.12 25.31 3.86
N GLU A 258 -3.39 25.22 2.57
CA GLU A 258 -4.21 26.16 1.79
C GLU A 258 -5.67 26.14 2.27
N THR A 259 -6.31 24.97 2.29
CA THR A 259 -7.70 24.80 2.75
C THR A 259 -7.90 25.22 4.21
N LYS A 260 -6.95 24.91 5.10
CA LYS A 260 -6.97 25.39 6.48
C LYS A 260 -6.87 26.93 6.59
N MET A 261 -6.15 27.59 5.68
CA MET A 261 -6.03 29.06 5.66
C MET A 261 -7.24 29.75 5.03
N SER A 262 -7.83 29.19 3.97
CA SER A 262 -8.92 29.83 3.21
C SER A 262 -10.32 29.44 3.69
N LEU A 263 -10.53 28.20 4.10
CA LEU A 263 -11.83 27.63 4.47
C LEU A 263 -11.94 27.34 5.99
N GLY A 264 -10.80 27.23 6.67
CA GLY A 264 -10.71 26.97 8.10
C GLY A 264 -10.78 25.48 8.49
N ASP A 265 -10.51 25.22 9.77
CA ASP A 265 -10.34 23.86 10.32
C ASP A 265 -11.60 22.98 10.33
N LYS A 266 -12.79 23.57 10.22
CA LYS A 266 -14.07 22.85 10.29
C LYS A 266 -14.73 22.60 8.94
N HIS A 267 -14.14 23.09 7.85
CA HIS A 267 -14.69 22.92 6.51
C HIS A 267 -14.50 21.48 6.02
N SER A 268 -15.51 20.91 5.35
CA SER A 268 -15.51 19.54 4.83
C SER A 268 -14.24 19.24 4.01
N GLU A 269 -13.87 20.14 3.11
CA GLU A 269 -12.69 20.01 2.26
C GLU A 269 -11.36 19.97 3.05
N THR A 270 -11.26 20.74 4.14
CA THR A 270 -10.09 20.70 5.04
C THR A 270 -10.00 19.34 5.74
N LEU A 271 -11.14 18.75 6.14
CA LEU A 271 -11.19 17.41 6.73
C LEU A 271 -10.80 16.32 5.71
N VAL A 272 -11.24 16.44 4.45
CA VAL A 272 -10.85 15.55 3.35
C VAL A 272 -9.35 15.62 3.08
N CYS A 273 -8.78 16.82 2.98
CA CYS A 273 -7.33 17.00 2.81
C CYS A 273 -6.54 16.44 4.01
N MET A 274 -7.04 16.63 5.24
CA MET A 274 -6.41 16.11 6.46
C MET A 274 -6.41 14.58 6.50
N ALA A 275 -7.52 13.95 6.09
CA ALA A 275 -7.65 12.49 6.00
C ALA A 275 -6.67 11.89 4.98
N HIS A 276 -6.57 12.48 3.78
CA HIS A 276 -5.67 12.00 2.74
C HIS A 276 -4.19 12.23 3.08
N LEU A 277 -3.84 13.37 3.70
CA LEU A 277 -2.48 13.60 4.18
C LEU A 277 -2.09 12.60 5.27
N ALA A 278 -2.99 12.32 6.23
CA ALA A 278 -2.73 11.34 7.27
C ALA A 278 -2.56 9.92 6.71
N MET A 279 -3.41 9.53 5.74
CA MET A 279 -3.27 8.25 5.02
C MET A 279 -1.95 8.19 4.25
N THR A 280 -1.53 9.31 3.63
CA THR A 280 -0.23 9.41 2.95
C THR A 280 0.94 9.21 3.90
N TYR A 281 0.93 9.83 5.08
CA TYR A 281 1.95 9.59 6.10
C TYR A 281 1.96 8.13 6.57
N CYS A 282 0.79 7.50 6.77
CA CYS A 282 0.73 6.09 7.13
C CYS A 282 1.25 5.16 6.02
N LYS A 283 1.00 5.46 4.73
CA LYS A 283 1.57 4.72 3.59
C LYS A 283 3.08 4.94 3.42
N LEU A 284 3.64 5.98 4.04
CA LEU A 284 5.09 6.25 4.13
C LEU A 284 5.72 5.68 5.42
N GLY A 285 4.99 4.94 6.25
CA GLY A 285 5.48 4.45 7.55
C GLY A 285 5.57 5.53 8.65
N ARG A 286 5.18 6.78 8.35
CA ARG A 286 5.22 7.94 9.26
C ARG A 286 3.98 7.98 10.15
N TYR A 287 3.73 6.88 10.86
CA TYR A 287 2.47 6.64 11.58
C TYR A 287 2.20 7.65 12.69
N THR A 288 3.24 8.22 13.30
CA THR A 288 3.13 9.28 14.32
C THR A 288 2.51 10.56 13.77
N GLU A 289 3.00 11.07 12.63
CA GLU A 289 2.43 12.23 11.94
C GLU A 289 1.02 11.95 11.39
N GLY A 290 0.76 10.71 10.95
CA GLY A 290 -0.59 10.26 10.61
C GLY A 290 -1.55 10.34 11.80
N LEU A 291 -1.11 9.87 12.98
CA LEU A 291 -1.87 9.88 14.23
C LEU A 291 -2.14 11.31 14.75
N GLU A 292 -1.18 12.22 14.62
CA GLU A 292 -1.31 13.64 14.99
C GLU A 292 -2.39 14.36 14.18
N LEU A 293 -2.61 13.97 12.93
CA LEU A 293 -3.69 14.50 12.08
C LEU A 293 -5.03 13.79 12.34
N GLN A 294 -5.03 12.47 12.51
CA GLN A 294 -6.27 11.68 12.64
C GLN A 294 -7.04 11.94 13.95
N LYS A 295 -6.35 12.20 15.05
CA LYS A 295 -7.00 12.52 16.35
C LYS A 295 -7.89 13.77 16.27
N PRO A 296 -7.38 14.96 15.90
CA PRO A 296 -8.22 16.16 15.76
C PRO A 296 -9.21 16.03 14.60
N LEU A 297 -8.86 15.35 13.50
CA LEU A 297 -9.80 15.05 12.41
C LEU A 297 -11.05 14.33 12.91
N LEU A 298 -10.89 13.28 13.71
CA LEU A 298 -12.02 12.51 14.25
C LEU A 298 -12.84 13.33 15.25
N GLU A 299 -12.20 14.15 16.09
CA GLU A 299 -12.93 15.02 17.02
C GLU A 299 -13.78 16.07 16.28
N VAL A 300 -13.19 16.73 15.27
CA VAL A 300 -13.91 17.73 14.46
C VAL A 300 -14.97 17.08 13.59
N SER A 301 -14.74 15.90 13.00
CA SER A 301 -15.75 15.21 12.19
C SER A 301 -16.96 14.78 13.03
N LYS A 302 -16.74 14.32 14.28
CA LYS A 302 -17.83 14.05 15.24
C LYS A 302 -18.64 15.30 15.57
N GLN A 303 -17.99 16.46 15.71
CA GLN A 303 -18.69 17.74 15.99
C GLN A 303 -19.46 18.28 14.78
N VAL A 304 -18.90 18.19 13.57
CA VAL A 304 -19.42 18.85 12.35
C VAL A 304 -20.36 17.94 11.55
N LEU A 305 -19.98 16.67 11.37
CA LEU A 305 -20.73 15.70 10.56
C LEU A 305 -21.60 14.77 11.42
N GLY A 306 -21.25 14.60 12.69
CA GLY A 306 -21.88 13.66 13.62
C GLY A 306 -21.22 12.28 13.62
N GLU A 307 -21.51 11.49 14.67
CA GLU A 307 -20.87 10.18 14.89
C GLU A 307 -21.31 9.10 13.90
N LYS A 308 -22.51 9.22 13.32
CA LYS A 308 -23.08 8.25 12.37
C LYS A 308 -22.79 8.57 10.90
N HIS A 309 -22.08 9.67 10.61
CA HIS A 309 -21.77 10.07 9.24
C HIS A 309 -20.72 9.14 8.62
N PRO A 310 -20.86 8.66 7.36
CA PRO A 310 -19.91 7.76 6.71
C PRO A 310 -18.45 8.18 6.88
N ASN A 311 -18.10 9.43 6.56
CA ASN A 311 -16.74 9.95 6.74
C ASN A 311 -16.22 9.82 8.19
N THR A 312 -17.03 10.09 9.22
CA THR A 312 -16.62 9.93 10.63
C THR A 312 -16.33 8.46 10.97
N LEU A 313 -17.12 7.53 10.43
CA LEU A 313 -16.92 6.09 10.59
C LEU A 313 -15.63 5.64 9.87
N THR A 314 -15.37 6.14 8.66
CA THR A 314 -14.12 5.89 7.91
C THR A 314 -12.90 6.48 8.61
N TYR A 315 -12.96 7.71 9.13
CA TYR A 315 -11.86 8.32 9.90
C TYR A 315 -11.59 7.57 11.20
N THR A 316 -12.62 7.03 11.86
CA THR A 316 -12.48 6.14 13.03
C THR A 316 -11.73 4.86 12.64
N ASN A 317 -12.06 4.25 11.49
CA ASN A 317 -11.38 3.05 11.01
C ASN A 317 -9.91 3.32 10.69
N ASN A 318 -9.62 4.39 9.94
CA ASN A 318 -8.26 4.78 9.56
C ASN A 318 -7.38 5.08 10.78
N LEU A 319 -7.95 5.66 11.84
CA LEU A 319 -7.28 5.87 13.12
C LEU A 319 -6.98 4.53 13.81
N ALA A 320 -7.92 3.58 13.82
CA ALA A 320 -7.68 2.24 14.35
C ALA A 320 -6.57 1.51 13.57
N THR A 321 -6.59 1.53 12.24
CA THR A 321 -5.51 0.97 11.40
C THR A 321 -4.15 1.60 11.71
N THR A 322 -4.13 2.91 12.03
CA THR A 322 -2.89 3.61 12.38
C THR A 322 -2.39 3.22 13.77
N TYR A 323 -3.28 2.93 14.72
CA TYR A 323 -2.89 2.30 16.00
C TYR A 323 -2.35 0.87 15.81
N ILE A 324 -2.95 0.06 14.93
CA ILE A 324 -2.43 -1.28 14.59
C ILE A 324 -0.99 -1.17 14.06
N ASN A 325 -0.74 -0.26 13.11
CA ASN A 325 0.60 -0.04 12.53
C ASN A 325 1.64 0.48 13.55
N LEU A 326 1.20 1.02 14.69
CA LEU A 326 2.04 1.45 15.82
C LEU A 326 2.20 0.36 16.90
N GLY A 327 1.67 -0.86 16.68
CA GLY A 327 1.64 -1.93 17.69
C GLY A 327 0.61 -1.72 18.81
N ARG A 328 -0.22 -0.68 18.72
CA ARG A 328 -1.16 -0.22 19.76
C ARG A 328 -2.53 -0.90 19.60
N TYR A 329 -2.53 -2.23 19.60
CA TYR A 329 -3.69 -3.02 19.21
C TYR A 329 -4.89 -2.89 20.16
N ASN A 330 -4.68 -2.55 21.43
CA ASN A 330 -5.76 -2.32 22.38
C ASN A 330 -6.54 -1.03 22.06
N GLU A 331 -5.85 0.07 21.72
CA GLU A 331 -6.52 1.31 21.29
C GLU A 331 -7.24 1.16 19.95
N ALA A 332 -6.71 0.34 19.03
CA ALA A 332 -7.43 -0.04 17.82
C ALA A 332 -8.73 -0.80 18.15
N LEU A 333 -8.66 -1.76 19.08
CA LEU A 333 -9.81 -2.58 19.52
C LEU A 333 -10.93 -1.74 20.17
N GLU A 334 -10.55 -0.76 21.01
CA GLU A 334 -11.48 0.18 21.65
C GLU A 334 -12.22 1.08 20.64
N LEU A 335 -11.60 1.39 19.48
CA LEU A 335 -12.26 2.13 18.40
C LEU A 335 -13.12 1.22 17.51
N GLN A 336 -12.62 0.04 17.12
CA GLN A 336 -13.30 -0.83 16.16
C GLN A 336 -14.56 -1.50 16.72
N ARG A 337 -14.59 -1.84 18.01
CA ARG A 337 -15.75 -2.49 18.63
C ARG A 337 -17.02 -1.60 18.58
N PRO A 338 -17.03 -0.35 19.09
CA PRO A 338 -18.18 0.53 18.94
C PRO A 338 -18.48 0.90 17.48
N LEU A 339 -17.43 1.07 16.66
CA LEU A 339 -17.56 1.39 15.23
C LEU A 339 -18.35 0.31 14.48
N LEU A 340 -18.09 -0.98 14.75
CA LEU A 340 -18.81 -2.09 14.11
C LEU A 340 -20.29 -2.10 14.51
N GLU A 341 -20.61 -1.89 15.79
CA GLU A 341 -22.00 -1.82 16.27
C GLU A 341 -22.77 -0.65 15.65
N VAL A 342 -22.15 0.53 15.53
CA VAL A 342 -22.75 1.67 14.82
C VAL A 342 -22.93 1.36 13.32
N SER A 343 -21.97 0.66 12.71
CA SER A 343 -22.05 0.27 11.29
C SER A 343 -23.22 -0.67 11.02
N LYS A 344 -23.39 -1.71 11.85
CA LYS A 344 -24.54 -2.63 11.77
C LYS A 344 -25.88 -1.91 11.90
N GLN A 345 -25.97 -0.88 12.75
CA GLN A 345 -27.18 -0.07 12.93
C GLN A 345 -27.49 0.86 11.75
N VAL A 346 -26.46 1.45 11.12
CA VAL A 346 -26.63 2.49 10.09
C VAL A 346 -26.70 1.90 8.68
N MET A 347 -25.90 0.88 8.40
CA MET A 347 -25.67 0.33 7.05
C MET A 347 -26.22 -1.09 6.87
N THR A 348 -26.71 -1.73 7.94
CA THR A 348 -27.00 -3.17 8.03
C THR A 348 -25.74 -4.06 8.04
N GLU A 349 -25.94 -5.33 8.37
CA GLU A 349 -24.87 -6.33 8.49
C GLU A 349 -24.34 -6.84 7.14
N LYS A 350 -25.08 -6.64 6.03
CA LYS A 350 -24.69 -7.07 4.67
C LYS A 350 -23.94 -6.02 3.84
N HIS A 351 -23.79 -4.80 4.35
CA HIS A 351 -23.17 -3.71 3.58
C HIS A 351 -21.64 -3.83 3.54
N PRO A 352 -20.97 -3.61 2.39
CA PRO A 352 -19.52 -3.75 2.23
C PRO A 352 -18.70 -3.13 3.35
N ASP A 353 -18.91 -1.85 3.69
CA ASP A 353 -18.27 -1.20 4.86
C ASP A 353 -18.36 -2.00 6.18
N THR A 354 -19.52 -2.61 6.48
CA THR A 354 -19.72 -3.40 7.70
C THR A 354 -18.93 -4.71 7.63
N LEU A 355 -18.86 -5.32 6.45
CA LEU A 355 -18.05 -6.52 6.19
C LEU A 355 -16.54 -6.21 6.31
N THR A 356 -16.09 -5.09 5.75
CA THR A 356 -14.72 -4.58 5.87
C THR A 356 -14.35 -4.31 7.33
N ARG A 357 -15.18 -3.56 8.06
CA ARG A 357 -14.96 -3.26 9.50
C ARG A 357 -14.96 -4.52 10.37
N THR A 358 -15.71 -5.56 9.97
CA THR A 358 -15.66 -6.88 10.63
C THR A 358 -14.32 -7.59 10.35
N SER A 359 -13.81 -7.52 9.12
CA SER A 359 -12.48 -8.03 8.76
C SER A 359 -11.35 -7.32 9.51
N ASP A 360 -11.40 -5.98 9.59
CA ASP A 360 -10.40 -5.17 10.28
C ASP A 360 -10.38 -5.45 11.79
N LEU A 361 -11.55 -5.65 12.41
CA LEU A 361 -11.66 -6.07 13.81
C LEU A 361 -11.10 -7.48 14.04
N ALA A 362 -11.36 -8.42 13.12
CA ALA A 362 -10.80 -9.76 13.18
C ALA A 362 -9.26 -9.74 13.06
N LEU A 363 -8.72 -8.89 12.18
CA LEU A 363 -7.29 -8.68 12.04
C LEU A 363 -6.65 -8.11 13.32
N THR A 364 -7.29 -7.15 14.01
CA THR A 364 -6.82 -6.68 15.33
C THR A 364 -6.80 -7.78 16.37
N TYR A 365 -7.78 -8.69 16.39
CA TYR A 365 -7.72 -9.88 17.25
C TYR A 365 -6.56 -10.81 16.88
N GLN A 366 -6.25 -11.00 15.59
CA GLN A 366 -5.07 -11.78 15.18
C GLN A 366 -3.77 -11.17 15.73
N TYR A 367 -3.59 -9.85 15.62
CA TYR A 367 -2.39 -9.16 16.14
C TYR A 367 -2.27 -9.23 17.67
N LEU A 368 -3.39 -9.33 18.39
CA LEU A 368 -3.42 -9.58 19.83
C LEU A 368 -3.19 -11.05 20.23
N GLY A 369 -2.92 -11.96 19.29
CA GLY A 369 -2.84 -13.41 19.54
C GLY A 369 -4.20 -14.07 19.83
N ARG A 370 -5.30 -13.33 19.68
CA ARG A 370 -6.68 -13.73 20.00
C ARG A 370 -7.36 -14.38 18.80
N HIS A 371 -6.68 -15.38 18.22
CA HIS A 371 -7.07 -15.96 16.94
C HIS A 371 -8.43 -16.68 16.96
N ASN A 372 -8.89 -17.15 18.12
CA ASN A 372 -10.22 -17.75 18.24
C ASN A 372 -11.32 -16.70 18.06
N GLU A 373 -11.20 -15.52 18.68
CA GLU A 373 -12.14 -14.41 18.45
C GLU A 373 -12.10 -13.89 17.01
N ALA A 374 -10.94 -13.95 16.34
CA ALA A 374 -10.84 -13.67 14.90
C ALA A 374 -11.64 -14.68 14.05
N LEU A 375 -11.54 -15.98 14.36
CA LEU A 375 -12.35 -17.03 13.70
C LEU A 375 -13.86 -16.89 13.98
N GLU A 376 -14.24 -16.51 15.20
CA GLU A 376 -15.65 -16.29 15.57
C GLU A 376 -16.29 -15.14 14.76
N LEU A 377 -15.50 -14.14 14.32
CA LEU A 377 -15.97 -13.09 13.41
C LEU A 377 -15.93 -13.52 11.93
N GLN A 378 -14.83 -14.13 11.48
CA GLN A 378 -14.62 -14.41 10.05
C GLN A 378 -15.48 -15.54 9.49
N LYS A 379 -15.87 -16.53 10.30
CA LYS A 379 -16.74 -17.63 9.83
C LYS A 379 -18.15 -17.12 9.47
N PRO A 380 -18.89 -16.42 10.36
CA PRO A 380 -20.16 -15.80 9.98
C PRO A 380 -20.01 -14.79 8.85
N LEU A 381 -18.91 -14.03 8.83
CA LEU A 381 -18.64 -13.04 7.79
C LEU A 381 -18.60 -13.66 6.40
N LEU A 382 -17.89 -14.79 6.23
CA LEU A 382 -17.83 -15.49 4.95
C LEU A 382 -19.22 -15.97 4.49
N GLU A 383 -20.01 -16.56 5.38
CA GLU A 383 -21.37 -17.01 5.07
C GLU A 383 -22.30 -15.84 4.70
N VAL A 384 -22.19 -14.70 5.39
CA VAL A 384 -22.94 -13.48 5.07
C VAL A 384 -22.54 -12.92 3.71
N SER A 385 -21.23 -12.88 3.39
CA SER A 385 -20.72 -12.43 2.09
C SER A 385 -21.21 -13.32 0.95
N LYS A 386 -21.12 -14.64 1.10
CA LYS A 386 -21.68 -15.62 0.14
C LYS A 386 -23.17 -15.39 -0.12
N GLN A 387 -23.96 -15.16 0.94
CA GLN A 387 -25.40 -14.89 0.83
C GLN A 387 -25.76 -13.48 0.31
N ALA A 388 -24.83 -12.53 0.36
CA ALA A 388 -25.08 -11.16 -0.08
C ALA A 388 -24.66 -10.94 -1.55
N MET A 389 -23.54 -11.55 -1.96
CA MET A 389 -22.83 -11.23 -3.21
C MET A 389 -22.49 -12.45 -4.06
N GLY A 390 -22.64 -13.67 -3.54
CA GLY A 390 -22.24 -14.92 -4.20
C GLY A 390 -20.82 -15.38 -3.81
N GLU A 391 -20.47 -16.61 -4.20
CA GLU A 391 -19.16 -17.22 -3.86
C GLU A 391 -18.00 -16.64 -4.70
N GLU A 392 -18.29 -16.24 -5.93
CA GLU A 392 -17.32 -15.78 -6.94
C GLU A 392 -16.99 -14.27 -6.81
N HIS A 393 -17.70 -13.53 -5.96
CA HIS A 393 -17.54 -12.09 -5.82
C HIS A 393 -16.21 -11.71 -5.14
N PRO A 394 -15.48 -10.67 -5.59
CA PRO A 394 -14.17 -10.28 -5.04
C PRO A 394 -14.14 -10.17 -3.51
N ASP A 395 -15.13 -9.50 -2.91
CA ASP A 395 -15.23 -9.39 -1.44
C ASP A 395 -15.38 -10.74 -0.72
N THR A 396 -16.08 -11.71 -1.32
CA THR A 396 -16.24 -13.06 -0.77
C THR A 396 -14.93 -13.87 -0.89
N LEU A 397 -14.20 -13.69 -1.99
CA LEU A 397 -12.87 -14.26 -2.18
C LEU A 397 -11.86 -13.67 -1.18
N THR A 398 -11.91 -12.36 -0.94
CA THR A 398 -11.13 -11.68 0.12
C THR A 398 -11.49 -12.20 1.51
N CYS A 399 -12.79 -12.38 1.84
CA CYS A 399 -13.20 -13.01 3.11
C CYS A 399 -12.64 -14.43 3.26
N THR A 400 -12.64 -15.22 2.18
CA THR A 400 -12.07 -16.58 2.15
C THR A 400 -10.56 -16.57 2.40
N ASN A 401 -9.82 -15.66 1.76
CA ASN A 401 -8.39 -15.47 1.99
C ASN A 401 -8.09 -15.08 3.45
N ASN A 402 -8.86 -14.15 4.02
CA ASN A 402 -8.66 -13.67 5.40
C ASN A 402 -8.94 -14.77 6.43
N LEU A 403 -9.91 -15.65 6.17
CA LEU A 403 -10.16 -16.84 6.99
C LEU A 403 -9.03 -17.88 6.88
N ALA A 404 -8.48 -18.10 5.68
CA ALA A 404 -7.31 -18.96 5.49
C ALA A 404 -6.07 -18.43 6.22
N ILE A 405 -5.87 -17.10 6.25
CA ILE A 405 -4.82 -16.45 7.06
C ILE A 405 -5.04 -16.70 8.56
N SER A 406 -6.26 -16.59 9.09
CA SER A 406 -6.56 -16.96 10.49
C SER A 406 -6.20 -18.41 10.82
N TYR A 407 -6.57 -19.36 9.96
CA TYR A 407 -6.22 -20.77 10.19
C TYR A 407 -4.70 -20.98 10.20
N SER A 408 -3.97 -20.34 9.29
CA SER A 408 -2.51 -20.40 9.29
C SER A 408 -1.88 -19.78 10.54
N ASN A 409 -2.38 -18.64 11.02
CA ASN A 409 -1.89 -18.04 12.27
C ASN A 409 -2.14 -18.91 13.51
N LEU A 410 -3.06 -19.88 13.43
CA LEU A 410 -3.30 -20.93 14.42
C LEU A 410 -2.45 -22.21 14.21
N GLY A 411 -1.51 -22.21 13.26
CA GLY A 411 -0.77 -23.40 12.85
C GLY A 411 -1.60 -24.44 12.08
N ARG A 412 -2.86 -24.15 11.76
CA ARG A 412 -3.82 -25.05 11.08
C ARG A 412 -3.67 -24.96 9.56
N TYR A 413 -2.45 -25.16 9.07
CA TYR A 413 -2.09 -24.91 7.67
C TYR A 413 -2.87 -25.74 6.65
N ASN A 414 -3.29 -26.97 7.00
CA ASN A 414 -4.11 -27.80 6.13
C ASN A 414 -5.49 -27.18 5.86
N GLU A 415 -6.16 -26.64 6.89
CA GLU A 415 -7.46 -25.96 6.74
C GLU A 415 -7.32 -24.62 6.00
N ALA A 416 -6.18 -23.94 6.15
CA ALA A 416 -5.85 -22.78 5.33
C ALA A 416 -5.71 -23.17 3.83
N LEU A 417 -5.03 -24.29 3.56
CA LEU A 417 -4.78 -24.81 2.21
C LEU A 417 -6.05 -25.37 1.53
N GLU A 418 -6.98 -25.94 2.30
CA GLU A 418 -8.33 -26.32 1.84
C GLU A 418 -9.14 -25.12 1.34
N LEU A 419 -8.98 -23.94 1.95
CA LEU A 419 -9.62 -22.71 1.48
C LEU A 419 -8.83 -22.03 0.33
N GLN A 420 -7.50 -21.99 0.40
CA GLN A 420 -6.69 -21.22 -0.55
C GLN A 420 -6.51 -21.89 -1.92
N ARG A 421 -6.57 -23.23 -2.03
CA ARG A 421 -6.48 -23.88 -3.35
C ARG A 421 -7.71 -23.61 -4.24
N PRO A 422 -8.97 -23.80 -3.77
CA PRO A 422 -10.15 -23.43 -4.56
C PRO A 422 -10.23 -21.93 -4.85
N LEU A 423 -9.90 -21.10 -3.86
CA LEU A 423 -9.84 -19.63 -4.01
C LEU A 423 -8.96 -19.20 -5.18
N VAL A 424 -7.74 -19.73 -5.29
CA VAL A 424 -6.83 -19.40 -6.41
C VAL A 424 -7.43 -19.83 -7.74
N GLU A 425 -7.97 -21.04 -7.84
CA GLU A 425 -8.59 -21.54 -9.08
C GLU A 425 -9.78 -20.67 -9.52
N VAL A 426 -10.70 -20.35 -8.60
CA VAL A 426 -11.84 -19.46 -8.87
C VAL A 426 -11.34 -18.07 -9.29
N SER A 427 -10.38 -17.47 -8.58
CA SER A 427 -9.85 -16.15 -8.97
C SER A 427 -9.22 -16.15 -10.36
N LYS A 428 -8.49 -17.21 -10.75
CA LYS A 428 -7.97 -17.38 -12.11
C LYS A 428 -9.08 -17.47 -13.16
N GLN A 429 -10.13 -18.24 -12.88
CA GLN A 429 -11.25 -18.43 -13.80
C GLN A 429 -12.08 -17.15 -14.03
N PHE A 430 -12.34 -16.37 -12.97
CA PHE A 430 -13.28 -15.24 -13.02
C PHE A 430 -12.61 -13.88 -13.20
N MET A 431 -11.40 -13.68 -12.66
CA MET A 431 -10.65 -12.42 -12.76
C MET A 431 -9.48 -12.50 -13.75
N GLY A 432 -9.05 -13.71 -14.12
CA GLY A 432 -7.84 -13.96 -14.89
C GLY A 432 -6.58 -14.11 -14.01
N GLU A 433 -5.54 -14.74 -14.57
CA GLU A 433 -4.27 -14.98 -13.87
C GLU A 433 -3.50 -13.69 -13.54
N GLU A 434 -3.70 -12.65 -14.34
CA GLU A 434 -3.02 -11.35 -14.24
C GLU A 434 -3.65 -10.40 -13.21
N HIS A 435 -4.82 -10.74 -12.64
CA HIS A 435 -5.52 -9.85 -11.73
C HIS A 435 -4.76 -9.62 -10.41
N PRO A 436 -4.68 -8.38 -9.86
CA PRO A 436 -3.94 -8.09 -8.64
C PRO A 436 -4.31 -8.98 -7.45
N GLU A 437 -5.61 -9.31 -7.32
CA GLU A 437 -6.10 -10.22 -6.29
C GLU A 437 -5.68 -11.67 -6.55
N THR A 438 -5.87 -12.21 -7.77
CA THR A 438 -5.41 -13.57 -8.15
C THR A 438 -3.92 -13.77 -7.86
N LEU A 439 -3.10 -12.78 -8.20
CA LEU A 439 -1.66 -12.77 -7.91
C LEU A 439 -1.36 -12.72 -6.39
N THR A 440 -2.26 -12.11 -5.60
CA THR A 440 -2.15 -12.04 -4.13
C THR A 440 -2.60 -13.34 -3.46
N TYR A 441 -3.70 -13.93 -3.89
CA TYR A 441 -4.15 -15.26 -3.44
C TYR A 441 -3.11 -16.33 -3.80
N THR A 442 -2.52 -16.27 -5.00
CA THR A 442 -1.43 -17.18 -5.42
C THR A 442 -0.18 -17.01 -4.57
N ASN A 443 0.23 -15.77 -4.23
CA ASN A 443 1.32 -15.54 -3.26
C ASN A 443 1.00 -16.19 -1.91
N ASN A 444 -0.22 -16.01 -1.41
CA ASN A 444 -0.58 -16.49 -0.08
C ASN A 444 -0.67 -18.04 -0.04
N LEU A 445 -1.16 -18.68 -1.10
CA LEU A 445 -1.09 -20.13 -1.26
C LEU A 445 0.36 -20.64 -1.26
N ALA A 446 1.26 -19.97 -1.98
CA ALA A 446 2.69 -20.32 -1.96
C ALA A 446 3.33 -20.16 -0.58
N MET A 447 2.91 -19.13 0.19
CA MET A 447 3.32 -18.97 1.59
C MET A 447 2.83 -20.13 2.46
N ARG A 448 1.61 -20.66 2.26
CA ARG A 448 1.15 -21.85 2.99
C ARG A 448 1.93 -23.12 2.65
N TYR A 449 2.30 -23.31 1.38
CA TYR A 449 3.23 -24.39 1.00
C TYR A 449 4.57 -24.25 1.74
N ARG A 450 5.14 -23.04 1.80
CA ARG A 450 6.35 -22.76 2.58
C ARG A 450 6.18 -23.08 4.07
N ASP A 451 5.08 -22.68 4.69
CA ASP A 451 4.82 -22.94 6.12
C ASP A 451 4.63 -24.45 6.45
N LEU A 452 4.18 -25.24 5.46
CA LEU A 452 4.13 -26.70 5.53
C LEU A 452 5.49 -27.38 5.27
N GLY A 453 6.54 -26.63 4.92
CA GLY A 453 7.84 -27.15 4.49
C GLY A 453 7.88 -27.65 3.04
N MET A 454 6.80 -27.44 2.27
CA MET A 454 6.67 -27.76 0.85
C MET A 454 7.32 -26.66 0.00
N TYR A 455 8.63 -26.47 0.18
CA TYR A 455 9.37 -25.34 -0.38
C TYR A 455 9.45 -25.37 -1.91
N ASN A 456 9.45 -26.55 -2.55
CA ASN A 456 9.54 -26.64 -4.01
C ASN A 456 8.24 -26.18 -4.67
N GLU A 457 7.10 -26.60 -4.12
CA GLU A 457 5.75 -26.20 -4.52
C GLU A 457 5.52 -24.70 -4.31
N ALA A 458 6.08 -24.13 -3.22
CA ALA A 458 6.12 -22.69 -3.02
C ALA A 458 6.95 -21.97 -4.11
N LEU A 459 8.12 -22.50 -4.48
CA LEU A 459 8.98 -21.93 -5.54
C LEU A 459 8.36 -22.05 -6.94
N GLU A 460 7.63 -23.13 -7.23
CA GLU A 460 6.90 -23.33 -8.50
C GLU A 460 5.82 -22.26 -8.71
N LEU A 461 5.14 -21.83 -7.64
CA LEU A 461 4.20 -20.72 -7.70
C LEU A 461 4.90 -19.35 -7.70
N GLN A 462 5.87 -19.13 -6.81
CA GLN A 462 6.47 -17.79 -6.59
C GLN A 462 7.28 -17.26 -7.79
N LYS A 463 7.94 -18.13 -8.56
CA LYS A 463 8.76 -17.71 -9.71
C LYS A 463 7.95 -17.12 -10.87
N PRO A 464 6.99 -17.84 -11.50
CA PRO A 464 6.17 -17.26 -12.57
C PRO A 464 5.36 -16.07 -12.06
N LEU A 465 4.85 -16.16 -10.82
CA LEU A 465 4.13 -15.07 -10.17
C LEU A 465 4.96 -13.79 -10.07
N LEU A 466 6.25 -13.88 -9.75
CA LEU A 466 7.14 -12.72 -9.68
C LEU A 466 7.37 -12.11 -11.06
N GLU A 467 7.59 -12.90 -12.11
CA GLU A 467 7.80 -12.35 -13.45
C GLU A 467 6.54 -11.69 -14.01
N VAL A 468 5.35 -12.30 -13.81
CA VAL A 468 4.05 -11.66 -14.12
C VAL A 468 3.89 -10.36 -13.31
N SER A 469 4.32 -10.33 -12.04
CA SER A 469 4.27 -9.11 -11.21
C SER A 469 5.14 -7.99 -11.75
N LYS A 470 6.38 -8.28 -12.19
CA LYS A 470 7.25 -7.29 -12.86
C LYS A 470 6.64 -6.82 -14.18
N GLN A 471 6.07 -7.73 -14.97
CA GLN A 471 5.47 -7.43 -16.27
C GLN A 471 4.22 -6.56 -16.17
N ILE A 472 3.41 -6.73 -15.12
CA ILE A 472 2.16 -5.97 -14.89
C ILE A 472 2.39 -4.72 -14.05
N MET A 473 3.03 -4.85 -12.89
CA MET A 473 3.12 -3.77 -11.90
C MET A 473 4.44 -2.99 -11.97
N GLY A 474 5.47 -3.57 -12.59
CA GLY A 474 6.84 -3.04 -12.57
C GLY A 474 7.66 -3.56 -11.38
N GLU A 475 8.98 -3.41 -11.45
CA GLU A 475 9.90 -3.92 -10.43
C GLU A 475 9.82 -3.16 -9.09
N GLU A 476 9.61 -1.83 -9.16
CA GLU A 476 9.53 -0.94 -8.00
C GLU A 476 8.22 -1.05 -7.20
N HIS A 477 7.19 -1.71 -7.75
CA HIS A 477 5.88 -1.74 -7.12
C HIS A 477 5.91 -2.51 -5.79
N PRO A 478 5.29 -2.01 -4.70
CA PRO A 478 5.39 -2.64 -3.38
C PRO A 478 5.00 -4.12 -3.33
N TYR A 479 4.00 -4.56 -4.12
CA TYR A 479 3.65 -5.98 -4.22
C TYR A 479 4.68 -6.82 -4.96
N THR A 480 5.32 -6.30 -6.02
CA THR A 480 6.45 -6.97 -6.69
C THR A 480 7.62 -7.13 -5.73
N LEU A 481 7.99 -6.06 -5.02
CA LEU A 481 9.05 -6.09 -4.00
C LEU A 481 8.73 -7.07 -2.85
N THR A 482 7.47 -7.19 -2.44
CA THR A 482 7.03 -8.17 -1.42
C THR A 482 7.05 -9.61 -1.95
N ARG A 483 6.69 -9.85 -3.22
CA ARG A 483 6.80 -11.18 -3.85
C ARG A 483 8.27 -11.59 -4.00
N THR A 484 9.16 -10.67 -4.38
CA THR A 484 10.63 -10.87 -4.37
C THR A 484 11.13 -11.22 -2.97
N HIS A 485 10.65 -10.52 -1.95
CA HIS A 485 11.00 -10.80 -0.55
C HIS A 485 10.58 -12.22 -0.15
N ASN A 486 9.32 -12.58 -0.37
CA ASN A 486 8.77 -13.90 -0.03
C ASN A 486 9.53 -15.04 -0.74
N LEU A 487 9.87 -14.86 -2.02
CA LEU A 487 10.70 -15.80 -2.78
C LEU A 487 12.09 -15.97 -2.15
N ALA A 488 12.73 -14.88 -1.72
CA ALA A 488 14.03 -14.94 -1.04
C ALA A 488 13.95 -15.61 0.34
N LEU A 489 12.84 -15.43 1.08
CA LEU A 489 12.60 -16.17 2.33
C LEU A 489 12.46 -17.68 2.04
N THR A 490 11.68 -18.09 1.04
CA THR A 490 11.56 -19.51 0.63
C THR A 490 12.93 -20.13 0.26
N TYR A 491 13.79 -19.40 -0.45
CA TYR A 491 15.17 -19.84 -0.68
C TYR A 491 15.98 -19.99 0.62
N SER A 492 15.86 -19.03 1.55
CA SER A 492 16.50 -19.11 2.87
C SER A 492 16.01 -20.31 3.69
N ASP A 493 14.70 -20.59 3.70
CA ASP A 493 14.11 -21.75 4.39
C ASP A 493 14.59 -23.09 3.82
N LEU A 494 14.75 -23.16 2.50
CA LEU A 494 15.33 -24.30 1.78
C LEU A 494 16.86 -24.43 1.99
N GLY A 495 17.50 -23.50 2.72
CA GLY A 495 18.95 -23.47 2.97
C GLY A 495 19.79 -22.91 1.83
N ARG A 496 19.15 -22.34 0.80
CA ARG A 496 19.76 -21.78 -0.42
C ARG A 496 20.06 -20.30 -0.21
N TYR A 497 20.93 -20.03 0.76
CA TYR A 497 21.17 -18.66 1.26
C TYR A 497 21.83 -17.74 0.23
N ASN A 498 22.60 -18.26 -0.73
CA ASN A 498 23.22 -17.43 -1.76
C ASN A 498 22.16 -16.87 -2.73
N GLU A 499 21.22 -17.70 -3.18
CA GLU A 499 20.08 -17.27 -4.01
C GLU A 499 19.15 -16.32 -3.25
N ALA A 500 19.00 -16.51 -1.92
CA ALA A 500 18.31 -15.53 -1.07
C ALA A 500 19.04 -14.18 -1.06
N LEU A 501 20.37 -14.15 -0.92
CA LEU A 501 21.18 -12.92 -0.96
C LEU A 501 21.13 -12.22 -2.33
N GLU A 502 21.12 -12.97 -3.43
CA GLU A 502 21.00 -12.43 -4.80
C GLU A 502 19.70 -11.64 -4.99
N LEU A 503 18.60 -12.06 -4.38
CA LEU A 503 17.33 -11.33 -4.39
C LEU A 503 17.27 -10.22 -3.33
N GLN A 504 17.72 -10.47 -2.10
CA GLN A 504 17.58 -9.53 -0.97
C GLN A 504 18.39 -8.24 -1.15
N LYS A 505 19.59 -8.31 -1.75
CA LYS A 505 20.46 -7.13 -1.93
C LYS A 505 19.86 -6.06 -2.87
N PRO A 506 19.53 -6.36 -4.15
CA PRO A 506 18.92 -5.37 -5.03
C PRO A 506 17.55 -4.92 -4.50
N LEU A 507 16.78 -5.85 -3.93
CA LEU A 507 15.51 -5.55 -3.27
C LEU A 507 15.66 -4.49 -2.17
N LEU A 508 16.69 -4.60 -1.32
CA LEU A 508 16.91 -3.62 -0.25
C LEU A 508 17.23 -2.23 -0.81
N GLU A 509 18.09 -2.12 -1.82
CA GLU A 509 18.43 -0.83 -2.43
C GLU A 509 17.24 -0.17 -3.14
N VAL A 510 16.43 -0.95 -3.87
CA VAL A 510 15.16 -0.43 -4.43
C VAL A 510 14.18 -0.03 -3.33
N SER A 511 14.14 -0.74 -2.20
CA SER A 511 13.28 -0.37 -1.05
C SER A 511 13.66 1.00 -0.48
N LYS A 512 14.95 1.25 -0.27
CA LYS A 512 15.46 2.55 0.20
C LYS A 512 15.09 3.69 -0.76
N GLN A 513 15.14 3.44 -2.07
CA GLN A 513 14.81 4.43 -3.09
C GLN A 513 13.30 4.72 -3.19
N VAL A 514 12.46 3.68 -3.16
CA VAL A 514 11.00 3.80 -3.40
C VAL A 514 10.24 4.26 -2.15
N VAL A 515 10.50 3.64 -0.99
CA VAL A 515 9.76 3.90 0.26
C VAL A 515 10.60 4.56 1.37
N GLY A 516 11.92 4.65 1.20
CA GLY A 516 12.84 5.23 2.19
C GLY A 516 13.50 4.18 3.10
N GLU A 517 14.59 4.58 3.76
CA GLU A 517 15.35 3.72 4.68
C GLU A 517 14.55 3.40 5.96
N GLU A 518 13.78 4.38 6.42
CA GLU A 518 12.98 4.37 7.66
C GLU A 518 11.70 3.51 7.55
N HIS A 519 11.26 3.16 6.34
CA HIS A 519 10.00 2.45 6.15
C HIS A 519 10.05 1.02 6.72
N SER A 520 8.98 0.59 7.40
CA SER A 520 8.87 -0.73 8.05
C SER A 520 9.31 -1.90 7.15
N TYR A 521 8.84 -1.94 5.89
CA TYR A 521 9.29 -2.92 4.89
C TYR A 521 10.80 -2.91 4.61
N THR A 522 11.44 -1.73 4.53
CA THR A 522 12.90 -1.62 4.35
C THR A 522 13.64 -2.17 5.56
N LEU A 523 13.18 -1.83 6.77
CA LEU A 523 13.74 -2.34 8.03
C LEU A 523 13.58 -3.87 8.16
N THR A 524 12.44 -4.44 7.75
CA THR A 524 12.22 -5.89 7.69
C THR A 524 13.11 -6.57 6.64
N ARG A 525 13.24 -5.99 5.43
CA ARG A 525 14.15 -6.50 4.38
C ARG A 525 15.61 -6.50 4.84
N THR A 526 16.06 -5.46 5.56
CA THR A 526 17.38 -5.41 6.23
C THR A 526 17.52 -6.50 7.28
N THR A 527 16.47 -6.76 8.07
CA THR A 527 16.46 -7.83 9.09
C THR A 527 16.66 -9.20 8.45
N SER A 528 15.93 -9.52 7.37
CA SER A 528 16.06 -10.80 6.67
C SER A 528 17.40 -10.96 5.97
N LEU A 529 17.96 -9.87 5.39
CA LEU A 529 19.30 -9.88 4.80
C LEU A 529 20.38 -10.19 5.85
N ALA A 530 20.28 -9.58 7.04
CA ALA A 530 21.17 -9.90 8.16
C ALA A 530 21.02 -11.36 8.63
N ILE A 531 19.80 -11.88 8.71
CA ILE A 531 19.53 -13.30 9.04
C ILE A 531 20.18 -14.24 8.00
N SER A 532 20.06 -13.95 6.70
CA SER A 532 20.71 -14.75 5.65
C SER A 532 22.24 -14.69 5.73
N TYR A 533 22.84 -13.58 6.18
CA TYR A 533 24.26 -13.53 6.52
C TYR A 533 24.63 -14.36 7.77
N ILE A 534 23.85 -14.31 8.85
CA ILE A 534 24.05 -15.16 10.06
C ILE A 534 24.05 -16.64 9.68
N ASN A 535 23.10 -17.06 8.84
CA ASN A 535 22.98 -18.45 8.39
C ASN A 535 24.16 -18.92 7.52
N LEU A 536 24.88 -17.99 6.88
CA LEU A 536 26.14 -18.23 6.15
C LEU A 536 27.39 -18.12 7.03
N GLY A 537 27.25 -17.89 8.35
CA GLY A 537 28.37 -17.63 9.26
C GLY A 537 29.01 -16.24 9.11
N ARG A 538 28.38 -15.34 8.35
CA ARG A 538 28.88 -14.00 7.98
C ARG A 538 28.43 -12.96 9.01
N TYR A 539 28.81 -13.19 10.27
CA TYR A 539 28.28 -12.44 11.41
C TYR A 539 28.68 -10.95 11.44
N ASN A 540 29.80 -10.58 10.82
CA ASN A 540 30.23 -9.17 10.76
C ASN A 540 29.33 -8.36 9.80
N GLU A 541 29.00 -8.89 8.63
CA GLU A 541 28.09 -8.24 7.69
C GLU A 541 26.65 -8.17 8.24
N ALA A 542 26.23 -9.18 9.02
CA ALA A 542 24.98 -9.09 9.78
C ALA A 542 25.01 -7.97 10.84
N LEU A 543 26.13 -7.82 11.55
CA LEU A 543 26.32 -6.80 12.58
C LEU A 543 26.32 -5.37 12.00
N GLU A 544 26.93 -5.16 10.83
CA GLU A 544 26.93 -3.89 10.10
C GLU A 544 25.51 -3.43 9.73
N LEU A 545 24.62 -4.37 9.36
CA LEU A 545 23.22 -4.08 9.07
C LEU A 545 22.37 -3.88 10.33
N GLN A 546 22.54 -4.72 11.36
CA GLN A 546 21.66 -4.76 12.53
C GLN A 546 21.83 -3.56 13.48
N LYS A 547 23.03 -2.99 13.59
CA LYS A 547 23.29 -1.82 14.44
C LYS A 547 22.47 -0.58 14.03
N PRO A 548 22.63 -0.01 12.82
CA PRO A 548 21.87 1.16 12.42
C PRO A 548 20.36 0.86 12.35
N LEU A 549 19.99 -0.35 11.92
CA LEU A 549 18.62 -0.84 11.92
C LEU A 549 17.95 -0.76 13.30
N LEU A 550 18.66 -1.12 14.38
CA LEU A 550 18.08 -1.06 15.73
C LEU A 550 17.86 0.39 16.17
N GLU A 551 18.83 1.28 15.96
CA GLU A 551 18.69 2.70 16.33
C GLU A 551 17.53 3.37 15.58
N VAL A 552 17.40 3.13 14.27
CA VAL A 552 16.27 3.60 13.46
C VAL A 552 14.94 3.01 13.97
N SER A 553 14.91 1.71 14.32
CA SER A 553 13.72 1.06 14.90
C SER A 553 13.27 1.72 16.21
N LYS A 554 14.21 2.03 17.11
CA LYS A 554 13.94 2.71 18.38
C LYS A 554 13.39 4.12 18.17
N GLN A 555 13.91 4.86 17.19
CA GLN A 555 13.47 6.24 16.90
C GLN A 555 12.06 6.29 16.31
N ILE A 556 11.71 5.36 15.41
CA ILE A 556 10.44 5.40 14.67
C ILE A 556 9.31 4.70 15.43
N MET A 557 9.58 3.51 15.95
CA MET A 557 8.56 2.63 16.53
C MET A 557 8.57 2.67 18.07
N GLY A 558 9.64 3.18 18.68
CA GLY A 558 9.88 3.10 20.12
C GLY A 558 10.57 1.80 20.55
N GLU A 559 11.12 1.79 21.76
CA GLU A 559 11.81 0.63 22.34
C GLU A 559 10.85 -0.52 22.69
N GLU A 560 9.60 -0.22 23.03
CA GLU A 560 8.57 -1.18 23.42
C GLU A 560 7.95 -1.93 22.23
N HIS A 561 8.16 -1.49 20.99
CA HIS A 561 7.54 -2.09 19.82
C HIS A 561 8.04 -3.53 19.56
N PRO A 562 7.17 -4.52 19.30
CA PRO A 562 7.57 -5.93 19.10
C PRO A 562 8.70 -6.13 18.07
N ASP A 563 8.71 -5.38 16.97
CA ASP A 563 9.79 -5.43 15.98
C ASP A 563 11.12 -4.90 16.53
N THR A 564 11.10 -3.83 17.35
CA THR A 564 12.31 -3.29 17.99
C THR A 564 12.87 -4.29 19.00
N LEU A 565 12.01 -4.95 19.78
CA LEU A 565 12.40 -6.03 20.69
C LEU A 565 13.02 -7.21 19.91
N THR A 566 12.40 -7.61 18.80
CA THR A 566 12.90 -8.69 17.93
C THR A 566 14.25 -8.33 17.30
N ARG A 567 14.42 -7.10 16.80
CA ARG A 567 15.70 -6.57 16.27
C ARG A 567 16.78 -6.52 17.36
N THR A 568 16.42 -6.15 18.59
CA THR A 568 17.32 -6.18 19.75
C THR A 568 17.80 -7.61 20.05
N SER A 569 16.88 -8.59 20.04
CA SER A 569 17.23 -10.01 20.23
C SER A 569 18.17 -10.51 19.13
N ASN A 570 17.87 -10.20 17.87
CA ASN A 570 18.66 -10.61 16.72
C ASN A 570 20.08 -10.01 16.74
N LEU A 571 20.23 -8.75 17.15
CA LEU A 571 21.54 -8.12 17.35
C LEU A 571 22.32 -8.76 18.51
N ALA A 572 21.65 -9.05 19.63
CA ALA A 572 22.27 -9.74 20.76
C ALA A 572 22.72 -11.17 20.40
N LEU A 573 21.94 -11.88 19.59
CA LEU A 573 22.28 -13.21 19.08
C LEU A 573 23.50 -13.17 18.14
N THR A 574 23.61 -12.14 17.28
CA THR A 574 24.82 -11.91 16.47
C THR A 574 26.06 -11.66 17.34
N TYR A 575 25.94 -10.86 18.39
CA TYR A 575 27.03 -10.70 19.37
C TYR A 575 27.38 -12.02 20.06
N HIS A 576 26.37 -12.83 20.43
CA HIS A 576 26.57 -14.15 21.04
C HIS A 576 27.34 -15.10 20.10
N TYR A 577 27.00 -15.15 18.81
CA TYR A 577 27.76 -15.96 17.82
C TYR A 577 29.17 -15.44 17.56
N LEU A 578 29.41 -14.13 17.70
CA LEU A 578 30.76 -13.54 17.68
C LEU A 578 31.56 -13.77 18.98
N GLY A 579 31.01 -14.46 19.99
CA GLY A 579 31.63 -14.64 21.30
C GLY A 579 31.64 -13.38 22.18
N ARG A 580 30.92 -12.33 21.75
CA ARG A 580 30.84 -11.01 22.38
C ARG A 580 29.72 -10.99 23.43
N TYR A 581 29.85 -11.87 24.41
CA TYR A 581 28.78 -12.16 25.37
C TYR A 581 28.42 -11.00 26.30
N ASN A 582 29.34 -10.05 26.54
CA ASN A 582 29.04 -8.86 27.34
C ASN A 582 28.10 -7.91 26.61
N GLU A 583 28.36 -7.64 25.33
CA GLU A 583 27.49 -6.80 24.49
C GLU A 583 26.14 -7.47 24.21
N ALA A 584 26.10 -8.80 24.10
CA ALA A 584 24.84 -9.56 24.09
C ALA A 584 24.05 -9.37 25.41
N LEU A 585 24.74 -9.42 26.55
CA LEU A 585 24.14 -9.27 27.88
C LEU A 585 23.58 -7.86 28.13
N GLU A 586 24.25 -6.82 27.63
CA GLU A 586 23.80 -5.42 27.68
C GLU A 586 22.46 -5.21 26.96
N LEU A 587 22.21 -5.93 25.86
CA LEU A 587 20.96 -5.89 25.11
C LEU A 587 19.88 -6.82 25.69
N GLN A 588 20.24 -8.05 26.09
CA GLN A 588 19.28 -9.07 26.53
C GLN A 588 18.59 -8.74 27.86
N LYS A 589 19.27 -8.06 28.79
CA LYS A 589 18.69 -7.65 30.08
C LYS A 589 17.51 -6.68 29.94
N PRO A 590 17.66 -5.47 29.34
CA PRO A 590 16.54 -4.55 29.18
C PRO A 590 15.47 -5.13 28.25
N LEU A 591 15.85 -5.87 27.20
CA LEU A 591 14.93 -6.59 26.33
C LEU A 591 13.96 -7.50 27.11
N LEU A 592 14.47 -8.31 28.04
CA LEU A 592 13.63 -9.22 28.82
C LEU A 592 12.67 -8.46 29.76
N GLU A 593 13.11 -7.39 30.41
CA GLU A 593 12.26 -6.62 31.30
C GLU A 593 11.15 -5.88 30.53
N VAL A 594 11.47 -5.30 29.37
CA VAL A 594 10.47 -4.68 28.49
C VAL A 594 9.52 -5.74 27.89
N SER A 595 10.02 -6.90 27.46
CA SER A 595 9.16 -7.95 26.89
C SER A 595 8.15 -8.50 27.89
N LYS A 596 8.54 -8.65 29.17
CA LYS A 596 7.61 -9.01 30.26
C LYS A 596 6.52 -7.96 30.46
N GLN A 597 6.85 -6.66 30.35
CA GLN A 597 5.89 -5.57 30.52
C GLN A 597 4.92 -5.46 29.33
N VAL A 598 5.43 -5.54 28.10
CA VAL A 598 4.66 -5.32 26.87
C VAL A 598 3.84 -6.55 26.47
N MET A 599 4.45 -7.74 26.49
CA MET A 599 3.85 -8.98 25.98
C MET A 599 3.43 -9.97 27.09
N GLY A 600 3.94 -9.80 28.31
CA GLY A 600 3.72 -10.71 29.42
C GLY A 600 4.81 -11.80 29.54
N GLU A 601 4.89 -12.42 30.72
CA GLU A 601 5.90 -13.45 31.04
C GLU A 601 5.67 -14.77 30.28
N GLU A 602 4.41 -15.12 30.03
CA GLU A 602 4.00 -16.34 29.32
C GLU A 602 4.20 -16.26 27.79
N HIS A 603 4.45 -15.07 27.24
CA HIS A 603 4.51 -14.89 25.79
C HIS A 603 5.69 -15.66 25.16
N PRO A 604 5.49 -16.39 24.03
CA PRO A 604 6.54 -17.24 23.44
C PRO A 604 7.88 -16.52 23.19
N TYR A 605 7.87 -15.24 22.81
CA TYR A 605 9.09 -14.45 22.65
C TYR A 605 9.76 -14.11 23.99
N THR A 606 9.00 -13.77 25.04
CA THR A 606 9.57 -13.53 26.39
C THR A 606 10.25 -14.78 26.93
N LEU A 607 9.67 -15.96 26.69
CA LEU A 607 10.29 -17.25 27.03
C LEU A 607 11.60 -17.48 26.26
N THR A 608 11.63 -17.19 24.95
CA THR A 608 12.86 -17.28 24.13
C THR A 608 13.93 -16.30 24.60
N TYR A 609 13.60 -15.03 24.87
CA TYR A 609 14.57 -14.05 25.38
C TYR A 609 15.12 -14.45 26.76
N THR A 610 14.31 -15.10 27.59
CA THR A 610 14.74 -15.68 28.88
C THR A 610 15.77 -16.80 28.67
N ASN A 611 15.52 -17.70 27.71
CA ASN A 611 16.47 -18.75 27.33
C ASN A 611 17.80 -18.16 26.85
N ASP A 612 17.74 -17.17 25.96
CA ASP A 612 18.93 -16.65 25.29
C ASP A 612 19.80 -15.85 26.26
N LEU A 613 19.19 -15.12 27.20
CA LEU A 613 19.88 -14.48 28.33
C LEU A 613 20.54 -15.53 29.24
N ALA A 614 19.84 -16.62 29.56
CA ALA A 614 20.41 -17.71 30.37
C ALA A 614 21.61 -18.40 29.68
N MET A 615 21.53 -18.63 28.37
CA MET A 615 22.65 -19.19 27.60
C MET A 615 23.84 -18.23 27.52
N THR A 616 23.61 -16.93 27.40
CA THR A 616 24.67 -15.91 27.52
C THR A 616 25.33 -15.93 28.91
N TYR A 617 24.54 -16.05 30.00
CA TYR A 617 25.11 -16.23 31.34
C TYR A 617 25.93 -17.51 31.46
N SER A 618 25.47 -18.64 30.90
CA SER A 618 26.22 -19.90 30.93
C SER A 618 27.56 -19.77 30.20
N ASN A 619 27.58 -19.16 29.02
CA ASN A 619 28.82 -18.93 28.26
C ASN A 619 29.78 -17.94 28.94
N LEU A 620 29.27 -17.03 29.80
CA LEU A 620 30.06 -16.20 30.71
C LEU A 620 30.53 -16.93 32.00
N GLY A 621 30.21 -18.21 32.17
CA GLY A 621 30.56 -18.99 33.38
C GLY A 621 29.71 -18.66 34.62
N ARG A 622 28.58 -17.95 34.42
CA ARG A 622 27.62 -17.46 35.43
C ARG A 622 26.43 -18.42 35.56
N TYR A 623 26.75 -19.67 35.92
CA TYR A 623 25.80 -20.79 35.89
C TYR A 623 24.63 -20.62 36.87
N ASN A 624 24.84 -19.97 38.01
CA ASN A 624 23.77 -19.76 39.00
C ASN A 624 22.66 -18.89 38.40
N GLU A 625 23.02 -17.76 37.80
CA GLU A 625 22.07 -16.84 37.15
C GLU A 625 21.39 -17.48 35.91
N ALA A 626 22.11 -18.35 35.19
CA ALA A 626 21.52 -19.13 34.10
C ALA A 626 20.45 -20.13 34.61
N LEU A 627 20.72 -20.83 35.72
CA LEU A 627 19.80 -21.78 36.34
C LEU A 627 18.59 -21.10 36.99
N GLU A 628 18.77 -19.90 37.56
CA GLU A 628 17.66 -19.08 38.09
C GLU A 628 16.65 -18.69 37.00
N LEU A 629 17.11 -18.47 35.76
CA LEU A 629 16.23 -18.19 34.62
C LEU A 629 15.65 -19.45 33.97
N GLN A 630 16.45 -20.52 33.81
CA GLN A 630 15.99 -21.72 33.08
C GLN A 630 15.02 -22.61 33.85
N LYS A 631 15.09 -22.66 35.19
CA LYS A 631 14.15 -23.48 35.99
C LYS A 631 12.70 -22.98 35.88
N PRO A 632 12.37 -21.68 36.10
CA PRO A 632 11.01 -21.19 35.93
C PRO A 632 10.57 -21.23 34.46
N LEU A 633 11.46 -20.87 33.54
CA LEU A 633 11.22 -20.92 32.09
C LEU A 633 10.72 -22.29 31.64
N LEU A 634 11.36 -23.38 32.08
CA LEU A 634 10.95 -24.72 31.67
C LEU A 634 9.53 -25.05 32.15
N GLU A 635 9.19 -24.74 33.40
CA GLU A 635 7.84 -25.01 33.93
C GLU A 635 6.76 -24.15 33.25
N VAL A 636 7.03 -22.85 33.01
CA VAL A 636 6.10 -22.00 32.25
C VAL A 636 5.96 -22.50 30.80
N SER A 637 7.05 -22.90 30.14
CA SER A 637 6.98 -23.41 28.76
C SER A 637 6.19 -24.72 28.64
N LYS A 638 6.27 -25.63 29.61
CA LYS A 638 5.39 -26.82 29.65
C LYS A 638 3.91 -26.44 29.77
N GLN A 639 3.58 -25.46 30.61
CA GLN A 639 2.19 -25.04 30.83
C GLN A 639 1.60 -24.30 29.64
N VAL A 640 2.38 -23.42 29.00
CA VAL A 640 1.92 -22.54 27.92
C VAL A 640 2.03 -23.20 26.54
N LEU A 641 3.15 -23.87 26.25
CA LEU A 641 3.46 -24.44 24.93
C LEU A 641 3.21 -25.96 24.86
N GLY A 642 3.19 -26.65 26.00
CA GLY A 642 3.16 -28.11 26.10
C GLY A 642 4.55 -28.73 26.24
N GLU A 643 4.61 -29.97 26.76
CA GLU A 643 5.87 -30.68 27.01
C GLU A 643 6.66 -31.03 25.73
N ASP A 644 5.94 -31.42 24.67
CA ASP A 644 6.51 -31.85 23.39
C ASP A 644 6.84 -30.69 22.43
N HIS A 645 6.57 -29.45 22.82
CA HIS A 645 6.82 -28.29 21.95
C HIS A 645 8.34 -28.12 21.70
N PRO A 646 8.80 -27.84 20.45
CA PRO A 646 10.22 -27.74 20.12
C PRO A 646 11.02 -26.79 21.03
N ASN A 647 10.42 -25.67 21.45
CA ASN A 647 11.05 -24.72 22.37
C ASN A 647 11.18 -25.31 23.79
N THR A 648 10.13 -25.96 24.33
CA THR A 648 10.16 -26.63 25.65
C THR A 648 11.25 -27.71 25.69
N LEU A 649 11.35 -28.52 24.63
CA LEU A 649 12.41 -29.53 24.47
C LEU A 649 13.82 -28.88 24.40
N THR A 650 13.94 -27.74 23.73
CA THR A 650 15.20 -26.98 23.64
C THR A 650 15.58 -26.36 24.98
N PHE A 651 14.65 -25.75 25.71
CA PHE A 651 14.87 -25.19 27.04
C PHE A 651 15.26 -26.28 28.04
N ARG A 652 14.66 -27.48 27.96
CA ARG A 652 15.06 -28.66 28.74
C ARG A 652 16.48 -29.13 28.42
N SER A 653 16.86 -29.14 27.14
CA SER A 653 18.22 -29.46 26.71
C SER A 653 19.24 -28.44 27.24
N ASN A 654 18.93 -27.16 27.10
CA ASN A 654 19.76 -26.05 27.56
C ASN A 654 19.95 -26.07 29.09
N LEU A 655 18.87 -26.31 29.86
CA LEU A 655 18.96 -26.50 31.31
C LEU A 655 19.89 -27.66 31.70
N SER A 656 19.86 -28.77 30.95
CA SER A 656 20.80 -29.89 31.14
C SER A 656 22.25 -29.49 30.86
N ILE A 657 22.49 -28.71 29.79
CA ILE A 657 23.83 -28.17 29.46
C ILE A 657 24.35 -27.31 30.61
N VAL A 658 23.54 -26.39 31.15
CA VAL A 658 23.95 -25.50 32.26
C VAL A 658 24.26 -26.29 33.53
N TYR A 659 23.42 -27.27 33.91
CA TYR A 659 23.71 -28.15 35.05
C TYR A 659 25.01 -28.95 34.89
N ASN A 660 25.31 -29.43 33.69
CA ASN A 660 26.56 -30.15 33.45
C ASN A 660 27.76 -29.20 33.56
N GLN A 661 27.67 -27.99 33.01
CA GLN A 661 28.72 -26.96 33.12
C GLN A 661 28.95 -26.51 34.58
N GLU A 662 27.88 -26.34 35.37
CA GLU A 662 27.94 -26.08 36.82
C GLU A 662 28.68 -27.20 37.59
N LYS A 663 28.33 -28.47 37.30
CA LYS A 663 28.99 -29.64 37.91
C LYS A 663 30.47 -29.76 37.52
N HIS A 664 30.83 -29.43 36.29
CA HIS A 664 32.24 -29.42 35.88
C HIS A 664 33.04 -28.30 36.57
N LYS A 665 32.45 -27.11 36.79
CA LYS A 665 33.08 -26.01 37.56
C LYS A 665 33.28 -26.35 39.03
N THR A 666 32.37 -27.14 39.63
CA THR A 666 32.51 -27.60 41.03
C THR A 666 33.40 -28.85 41.17
N GLY A 667 33.85 -29.45 40.06
CA GLY A 667 34.57 -30.72 40.04
C GLY A 667 36.08 -30.68 39.76
N MET A 668 36.65 -29.67 39.08
CA MET A 668 38.10 -29.67 38.77
C MET A 668 38.72 -28.29 38.46
N GLN A 669 40.06 -28.22 38.61
CA GLN A 669 40.91 -27.06 38.29
C GLN A 669 40.96 -26.73 36.77
N PRO A 670 41.36 -25.51 36.38
CA PRO A 670 41.05 -24.98 35.05
C PRO A 670 41.88 -25.58 33.91
N GLN A 671 41.20 -26.19 32.94
CA GLN A 671 41.69 -26.34 31.57
C GLN A 671 40.76 -25.58 30.60
N LYS A 672 41.37 -24.88 29.64
CA LYS A 672 40.64 -24.16 28.58
C LYS A 672 39.99 -25.16 27.62
N CYS A 673 38.70 -25.41 27.77
CA CYS A 673 37.90 -25.95 26.67
C CYS A 673 37.66 -24.87 25.61
N ILE A 674 38.40 -24.94 24.50
CA ILE A 674 38.07 -24.20 23.29
C ILE A 674 36.88 -24.93 22.65
N VAL A 675 35.67 -24.41 22.85
CA VAL A 675 34.50 -24.86 22.11
C VAL A 675 34.61 -24.29 20.69
N GLN A 676 34.82 -25.16 19.70
CA GLN A 676 34.68 -24.75 18.30
C GLN A 676 33.20 -24.45 18.00
N PRO A 677 32.89 -23.43 17.18
CA PRO A 677 31.52 -23.17 16.77
C PRO A 677 30.97 -24.39 16.00
N PRO A 678 29.70 -24.77 16.19
CA PRO A 678 29.15 -25.97 15.58
C PRO A 678 29.13 -25.86 14.06
N THR A 679 29.76 -26.81 13.38
CA THR A 679 29.82 -26.89 11.90
C THR A 679 28.51 -27.34 11.25
N SER A 680 27.44 -27.52 12.03
CA SER A 680 26.09 -27.82 11.55
C SER A 680 25.04 -27.35 12.57
N PHE A 681 23.99 -26.69 12.07
CA PHE A 681 22.85 -26.22 12.88
C PHE A 681 22.07 -27.39 13.52
N PRO A 682 21.79 -27.35 14.84
CA PRO A 682 20.70 -28.12 15.41
C PRO A 682 19.35 -27.68 14.80
N SER A 683 18.50 -28.64 14.46
CA SER A 683 17.22 -28.37 13.78
C SER A 683 16.25 -27.48 14.58
N SER A 684 16.40 -27.38 15.90
CA SER A 684 15.60 -26.50 16.75
C SER A 684 16.01 -25.01 16.69
N GLN A 685 17.28 -24.68 16.42
CA GLN A 685 17.69 -23.29 16.23
C GLN A 685 17.32 -22.75 14.84
N LYS A 686 17.18 -23.64 13.83
CA LYS A 686 16.51 -23.27 12.57
C LYS A 686 15.10 -22.76 12.83
N THR A 687 14.33 -23.41 13.71
CA THR A 687 12.97 -22.98 14.06
C THR A 687 12.91 -21.55 14.63
N VAL A 688 13.92 -21.11 15.39
CA VAL A 688 13.98 -19.75 15.96
C VAL A 688 14.32 -18.70 14.89
N LEU A 689 15.31 -18.98 14.02
CA LEU A 689 15.66 -18.11 12.89
C LEU A 689 14.54 -18.05 11.82
N GLN A 690 13.77 -19.13 11.65
CA GLN A 690 12.58 -19.16 10.79
C GLN A 690 11.37 -18.47 11.44
N SER A 691 11.22 -18.51 12.78
CA SER A 691 10.19 -17.73 13.49
C SER A 691 10.43 -16.21 13.46
N CYS A 692 11.60 -15.75 13.01
CA CYS A 692 11.83 -14.35 12.66
C CYS A 692 11.32 -13.98 11.24
N GLN A 693 10.85 -14.96 10.44
CA GLN A 693 10.38 -14.81 9.05
C GLN A 693 8.89 -15.16 8.87
N ALA A 694 8.21 -15.54 9.96
CA ALA A 694 6.78 -15.81 10.02
C ALA A 694 6.21 -15.37 11.38
N THR A 695 4.98 -14.86 11.40
CA THR A 695 4.24 -14.60 12.63
C THR A 695 3.89 -15.93 13.33
N MET A 696 4.72 -16.27 14.33
CA MET A 696 4.61 -17.43 15.25
C MET A 696 4.83 -18.84 14.65
N PRO A 697 5.31 -19.81 15.48
CA PRO A 697 5.60 -21.19 15.05
C PRO A 697 4.36 -22.11 15.07
N PRO A 698 4.43 -23.31 14.44
CA PRO A 698 3.27 -24.21 14.33
C PRO A 698 3.02 -25.01 15.61
N THR A 699 1.83 -24.87 16.20
CA THR A 699 1.32 -25.81 17.20
C THR A 699 0.75 -27.07 16.52
N LYS A 700 1.49 -28.18 16.55
CA LYS A 700 0.89 -29.51 16.27
C LYS A 700 -0.12 -29.84 17.37
N GLY A 701 -1.28 -30.35 16.97
CA GLY A 701 -2.48 -30.35 17.81
C GLY A 701 -2.40 -31.18 19.09
N ILE A 702 -2.79 -30.56 20.20
CA ILE A 702 -3.26 -31.19 21.44
C ILE A 702 -4.62 -30.56 21.79
N ALA A 703 -5.50 -31.32 22.43
CA ALA A 703 -6.93 -31.02 22.49
C ALA A 703 -7.34 -29.83 23.39
N ALA A 704 -8.45 -29.20 22.98
CA ALA A 704 -9.36 -28.31 23.72
C ALA A 704 -8.99 -27.84 25.15
N TRP A 705 -8.84 -26.52 25.31
CA TRP A 705 -8.83 -25.86 26.64
C TRP A 705 -10.17 -26.04 27.40
N PRO A 706 -10.15 -26.51 28.66
CA PRO A 706 -11.31 -26.46 29.54
C PRO A 706 -11.65 -25.03 29.98
N ARG A 707 -12.93 -24.64 29.87
CA ARG A 707 -13.45 -23.30 30.24
C ARG A 707 -13.60 -23.12 31.77
N GLU A 708 -12.53 -23.14 32.56
CA GLU A 708 -12.69 -22.97 34.03
C GLU A 708 -11.55 -22.30 34.81
N ALA A 709 -11.10 -21.10 34.37
CA ALA A 709 -10.12 -20.28 35.11
C ALA A 709 -10.48 -18.78 35.23
N LYS A 710 -11.72 -18.36 34.94
CA LYS A 710 -12.10 -16.93 34.82
C LYS A 710 -13.08 -16.40 35.88
N LYS A 711 -13.20 -17.06 37.04
CA LYS A 711 -14.21 -16.72 38.09
C LYS A 711 -13.66 -16.30 39.48
N GLN A 712 -12.35 -16.13 39.68
CA GLN A 712 -11.78 -15.81 41.00
C GLN A 712 -10.89 -14.55 41.08
N LYS A 713 -11.04 -13.57 40.19
CA LYS A 713 -10.28 -12.30 40.26
C LYS A 713 -11.13 -11.02 40.16
N ILE A 714 -12.36 -11.05 40.70
CA ILE A 714 -13.22 -9.86 40.93
C ILE A 714 -13.83 -9.90 42.35
N HIS A 715 -13.00 -10.02 43.39
CA HIS A 715 -13.46 -9.78 44.77
C HIS A 715 -12.39 -9.41 45.81
N LEU A 716 -11.38 -8.60 45.43
CA LEU A 716 -10.31 -8.21 46.37
C LEU A 716 -9.63 -6.86 46.03
N LEU A 717 -10.42 -5.82 45.76
CA LEU A 717 -9.95 -4.42 45.67
C LEU A 717 -10.94 -3.42 46.31
N THR A 718 -11.30 -3.67 47.57
CA THR A 718 -11.96 -2.66 48.43
C THR A 718 -11.43 -2.77 49.86
N THR A 719 -10.91 -1.64 50.37
CA THR A 719 -10.28 -1.40 51.69
C THR A 719 -8.77 -1.66 51.83
N GLN A 720 -7.97 -0.61 51.61
CA GLN A 720 -7.01 -0.06 52.60
C GLN A 720 -6.18 1.07 51.96
N ARG A 721 -6.44 2.32 52.36
CA ARG A 721 -5.43 3.41 52.42
C ARG A 721 -5.97 4.62 53.20
N GLN A 722 -5.69 4.64 54.49
CA GLN A 722 -5.65 5.87 55.29
C GLN A 722 -4.46 5.81 56.25
N ARG A 723 -3.41 6.60 55.98
CA ARG A 723 -2.76 7.56 56.89
C ARG A 723 -1.46 8.06 56.26
N ALA A 724 -1.16 9.34 56.47
CA ALA A 724 -0.01 10.08 55.94
C ALA A 724 1.19 10.05 56.94
N PRO A 725 2.32 10.76 56.70
CA PRO A 725 2.36 12.24 56.69
C PRO A 725 3.22 12.88 55.58
N THR A 726 3.06 14.20 55.43
CA THR A 726 3.87 15.14 54.61
C THR A 726 5.15 15.59 55.32
N PRO A 727 6.02 16.36 54.61
CA PRO A 727 6.27 17.71 55.09
C PRO A 727 6.26 18.84 54.03
N GLN A 728 6.00 20.04 54.57
CA GLN A 728 6.22 21.44 54.15
C GLN A 728 7.43 21.71 53.21
N ALA A 729 7.56 22.82 52.48
CA ALA A 729 6.75 24.02 52.12
C ALA A 729 7.41 24.65 50.84
N THR A 730 6.89 25.61 50.07
CA THR A 730 6.42 26.98 50.36
C THR A 730 5.77 27.62 49.11
N MET A 731 4.84 28.56 49.31
CA MET A 731 4.31 29.56 48.35
C MET A 731 4.16 30.88 49.16
N PRO A 732 4.17 32.11 48.57
CA PRO A 732 2.99 32.67 47.85
C PRO A 732 3.32 33.86 46.88
N PRO A 733 2.38 34.76 46.49
CA PRO A 733 1.01 34.58 45.97
C PRO A 733 0.68 35.39 44.69
N THR A 734 -0.48 35.05 44.08
CA THR A 734 -1.52 35.88 43.39
C THR A 734 -2.09 35.09 42.19
N SER A 735 -3.31 35.26 41.68
CA SER A 735 -4.64 35.72 42.20
C SER A 735 -5.68 35.32 41.13
N GLY A 736 -6.99 35.11 41.33
CA GLY A 736 -7.92 35.38 42.42
C GLY A 736 -9.28 35.80 41.81
N ILE A 737 -10.25 34.88 41.69
CA ILE A 737 -11.72 35.07 41.55
C ILE A 737 -12.37 33.68 41.46
N ALA A 738 -13.55 33.48 42.07
CA ALA A 738 -14.20 32.17 42.17
C ALA A 738 -15.74 32.23 42.00
N ALA A 739 -16.29 31.05 41.65
CA ALA A 739 -17.64 30.58 41.93
C ALA A 739 -18.86 31.31 41.33
N ARG A 740 -19.46 30.73 40.27
CA ARG A 740 -20.92 30.50 40.09
C ARG A 740 -21.20 29.73 38.78
N ALA A 741 -21.64 28.47 38.87
CA ALA A 741 -22.51 27.75 37.91
C ALA A 741 -22.50 26.21 38.16
N ARG A 742 -23.26 25.74 39.16
CA ARG A 742 -23.61 24.31 39.33
C ARG A 742 -25.08 24.15 39.76
N GLU A 743 -26.00 24.86 39.12
CA GLU A 743 -27.41 24.83 39.52
C GLU A 743 -28.39 25.22 38.38
N ALA A 744 -28.25 24.60 37.21
CA ALA A 744 -29.13 24.86 36.05
C ALA A 744 -29.76 23.60 35.40
N GLU A 745 -29.45 22.40 35.90
CA GLU A 745 -29.76 21.12 35.22
C GLU A 745 -30.86 20.29 35.93
N LYS A 746 -31.69 20.93 36.77
CA LYS A 746 -32.78 20.28 37.52
C LYS A 746 -34.20 20.82 37.25
N GLN A 747 -34.40 21.69 36.26
CA GLN A 747 -35.71 22.28 35.94
C GLN A 747 -36.10 22.25 34.45
N LYS A 748 -35.92 21.12 33.76
CA LYS A 748 -36.47 20.95 32.39
C LYS A 748 -37.12 19.60 32.07
N ILE A 749 -37.45 18.80 33.10
CA ILE A 749 -38.15 17.51 32.96
C ILE A 749 -39.34 17.41 33.93
N HIS A 750 -40.28 18.38 33.90
CA HIS A 750 -41.57 18.20 34.59
C HIS A 750 -42.78 19.03 34.09
N LEU A 751 -42.85 19.42 32.81
CA LEU A 751 -44.04 20.11 32.28
C LEU A 751 -44.13 20.00 30.74
N ARG A 752 -44.75 18.90 30.25
CA ARG A 752 -45.58 18.83 28.99
C ARG A 752 -46.06 17.42 28.61
N THR A 753 -46.34 16.59 29.60
CA THR A 753 -47.31 15.48 29.56
C THR A 753 -47.97 15.50 30.96
N THR A 754 -49.28 15.56 31.15
CA THR A 754 -50.40 15.16 30.29
C THR A 754 -51.65 15.94 30.69
N GLN A 755 -52.43 16.46 29.73
CA GLN A 755 -53.86 16.68 29.94
C GLN A 755 -54.62 16.13 28.72
N ARG A 756 -55.38 15.07 28.97
CA ARG A 756 -56.09 14.26 27.95
C ARG A 756 -57.43 14.91 27.60
N GLN A 757 -57.84 14.75 26.33
CA GLN A 757 -59.16 14.30 25.83
C GLN A 757 -60.44 15.01 26.41
N ARG A 758 -61.51 15.32 25.65
CA ARG A 758 -62.12 14.63 24.48
C ARG A 758 -63.33 15.48 23.97
N VAL A 759 -64.02 14.99 22.92
CA VAL A 759 -65.47 15.18 22.57
C VAL A 759 -65.85 16.14 21.39
N LEU A 760 -66.15 15.49 20.25
CA LEU A 760 -67.20 15.73 19.22
C LEU A 760 -67.17 16.86 18.15
N THR A 761 -67.69 16.45 16.99
CA THR A 761 -67.92 17.13 15.68
C THR A 761 -69.40 17.61 15.58
N PRO A 762 -70.01 18.01 14.42
CA PRO A 762 -69.52 18.33 13.05
C PRO A 762 -70.10 19.64 12.43
N LYS A 763 -69.64 20.07 11.23
CA LYS A 763 -70.48 20.46 10.05
C LYS A 763 -69.68 20.95 8.81
N SER A 764 -70.40 21.05 7.70
CA SER A 764 -69.96 21.08 6.28
C SER A 764 -70.40 22.32 5.49
N THR A 765 -69.65 22.70 4.43
CA THR A 765 -70.14 23.21 3.11
C THR A 765 -68.93 23.36 2.13
N SER A 766 -68.82 22.59 1.04
CA SER A 766 -69.12 22.94 -0.38
C SER A 766 -68.42 24.20 -0.94
N SER A 767 -67.68 24.19 -2.05
CA SER A 767 -68.04 23.77 -3.43
C SER A 767 -66.76 23.51 -4.27
N ARG A 768 -66.66 22.47 -5.15
CA ARG A 768 -67.18 22.28 -6.53
C ARG A 768 -66.51 23.22 -7.56
N SER A 769 -65.83 22.78 -8.63
CA SER A 769 -66.19 21.84 -9.74
C SER A 769 -64.94 21.10 -10.31
N GLN A 770 -64.99 19.81 -10.71
CA GLN A 770 -65.39 19.24 -12.03
C GLN A 770 -64.47 19.71 -13.20
N GLU A 771 -64.02 18.85 -14.14
CA GLU A 771 -64.70 17.67 -14.71
C GLU A 771 -63.79 16.64 -15.44
N GLN A 772 -64.12 15.32 -15.34
CA GLN A 772 -64.09 14.20 -16.34
C GLN A 772 -62.86 13.90 -17.24
N SER A 773 -62.61 12.70 -17.82
CA SER A 773 -63.02 11.26 -17.67
C SER A 773 -62.16 10.42 -18.67
N GLY A 774 -62.04 9.08 -18.72
CA GLY A 774 -62.55 7.90 -17.99
C GLY A 774 -61.57 6.71 -18.21
N SER A 775 -61.64 5.55 -17.55
CA SER A 775 -62.53 4.37 -17.77
C SER A 775 -62.55 3.81 -19.22
N ASN A 776 -62.40 2.50 -19.50
CA ASN A 776 -62.28 1.32 -18.62
C ASN A 776 -61.88 0.04 -19.42
N ASN A 777 -61.66 -1.05 -18.67
CA ASN A 777 -61.78 -2.49 -19.04
C ASN A 777 -60.63 -3.27 -19.70
N ALA A 778 -60.49 -4.50 -19.20
CA ALA A 778 -59.60 -5.57 -19.63
C ALA A 778 -60.26 -6.52 -20.66
N VAL A 779 -59.49 -7.45 -21.23
CA VAL A 779 -59.72 -8.93 -21.17
C VAL A 779 -58.62 -9.70 -21.95
N HIS A 780 -58.26 -10.87 -21.42
CA HIS A 780 -57.43 -11.96 -21.98
C HIS A 780 -57.50 -12.22 -23.51
N VAL A 781 -56.42 -12.78 -24.10
CA VAL A 781 -56.32 -14.21 -24.56
C VAL A 781 -55.07 -14.45 -25.47
N ASP A 782 -54.37 -15.56 -25.19
CA ASP A 782 -53.50 -16.46 -25.98
C ASP A 782 -52.31 -16.07 -26.91
N GLU A 783 -51.25 -16.85 -26.67
CA GLU A 783 -50.38 -17.60 -27.60
C GLU A 783 -50.00 -17.05 -28.99
N SER A 784 -48.68 -17.00 -29.23
CA SER A 784 -48.09 -17.86 -30.27
C SER A 784 -46.60 -18.10 -30.06
N LYS A 785 -46.16 -19.32 -30.36
CA LYS A 785 -44.77 -19.79 -30.32
C LYS A 785 -44.04 -19.52 -31.65
N GLN A 786 -42.73 -19.76 -31.60
CA GLN A 786 -41.88 -20.37 -32.64
C GLN A 786 -41.10 -19.50 -33.65
N PHE A 787 -39.77 -19.58 -33.46
CA PHE A 787 -38.75 -20.12 -34.39
C PHE A 787 -37.84 -19.21 -35.24
N ASN A 788 -36.56 -19.59 -35.14
CA ASN A 788 -35.52 -19.69 -36.17
C ASN A 788 -34.68 -18.46 -36.57
N SER A 789 -33.50 -18.41 -35.95
CA SER A 789 -32.19 -18.57 -36.61
C SER A 789 -31.96 -17.90 -37.97
N LYS A 790 -30.99 -16.97 -37.97
CA LYS A 790 -29.81 -17.07 -38.84
C LYS A 790 -28.59 -16.50 -38.12
#